data_AF-A0A7J6CJR3-F1
#
_entry.id   AF-A0A7J6CJR3-F1
#
_cell.length_a   1.000
_cell.length_b   1.000
_cell.length_c   1.000
_cell.angle_alpha   90.00
_cell.angle_beta   90.00
_cell.angle_gamma   90.00
#
_symmetry.space_group_name_H-M   'P 1'
#
loop_
_entity.id
_entity.type
_entity.pdbx_description
1 polymer ?
#
loop_
_entity_poly.entity_id
_entity_poly.type
_entity_poly.pdbx_seq_one_letter_code
_entity_poly.pdbx_strand_id
1 'polypeptide(L)'
;MFLSTSLNVPPPSDFGREELSLHWTYRTLCCLSWIAHYNRRMILRRNFYLLPLLLLCIRALPQDGHVEDESIFDLFKISSISRKTIGAKLFKGHDWDSPAYRFIRFDHIPAVSTPALHQILKQVQNNEGFVFVATMRQDKGSRGTLIGLEGPSGSRQFEIVSNGHANTLDLLYMVEESQNVVSFEDVDLSDSQWKNITLYIHGENAHLYVGCSLIDSVILDEPFYEHLRPEGSQMFVAKGSIRENHFRGLLQNVQFLFDTPIENILRNKGCVIAKPEEVNVVNESTETVSVGTAISTNFIGQKEKMASDVCERSCEEITNMVQELKGLRIVVGNLIDGLQKVTEENTVMKEVLGNMKNIKDKRMCWQDGRLFEDKEDWVVDSCTKCTCQESKIVCHQITCPPVSCASPTFLDGECCPVCLPKDSEDGWSPWSEWTECTVTCGTGTQQRGRSCDVTSNPCSGPSIQTRRCNLGKCDSRVRQDGGWSLWSPWSSCSVTCGEGQITRIRHCNSPVPQLGGKDCEGSGRETKKCIAKPCPIDGAWGPWSPWAICSATCAGGTRTRTRVCNSPHPQYGGKKCPGESKDTDSCNKQDCPVDGCLSNPCFGGVDCTSSADGSWECGPCPVGFRGNGTFCEDVNECDMVPDLCFKSGESQRCVNTDPGFHCLPCPPRYKGNQPFGMGVEAAKLNKQVCEQENPCKDKTHNCHRSAECIYLGHFTDPMFKCECKIGYAGDGLICGEDSDLDGWPNQNLVCGANQSYHCKKDNCPNLPNSGQEDFDKDGQGDACDKDDDNDGIMDEGDNCPLLYNPRQFDYDKDLVGDRCDNCPYEHNPAQIDTDGNGEGDACSEDIDGDEVLNEQDNCPYTYNTDQKDTDMDGVGDQCDNCPLLHNPEQADSDNDRVGDECDNNQDIDEDGHQNSLDNCPYIPNANQADHDKDGKGDACDFDDDNDGIPDDKDNCRLVPNKDQLDSDGDGRGDVCKDDFDNDNIPDILDVCPENDAISNTDFRKFQMVHLDPKGTTQIDPNWVVRHQGKELVQTANSDPGLAVGFDEFNAVDFSGTFYVNTDRDDDYAGFVFGYQSSSRFYVVMWKQITQTYWEVNPSKAFGIAGVSLKVVNSTTGTGEHLRNALWHTGDTPGQVRTLWHDPKNIGWKDYTAYRWHLIHRPKTGFIRVVVYEGKQIMADSGPVYDKTFAGGRLGLFVFSQELVYFSDLKYECRDN
;
A
#
# COMPACT_ATOMS: atom_id res chain seq x y z
N MET A 1 -48.03 18.13 -48.14
CA MET A 1 -48.35 18.21 -49.58
C MET A 1 -47.45 17.24 -50.36
N PHE A 2 -47.66 17.07 -51.67
CA PHE A 2 -46.82 16.26 -52.60
C PHE A 2 -45.37 16.82 -52.75
N LEU A 3 -44.35 16.17 -53.35
CA LEU A 3 -44.19 14.91 -54.15
C LEU A 3 -42.96 14.10 -53.62
N SER A 4 -42.70 12.78 -53.78
CA SER A 4 -43.34 11.58 -54.38
C SER A 4 -42.74 10.96 -55.69
N THR A 5 -41.59 10.25 -55.62
CA THR A 5 -40.93 9.37 -56.67
C THR A 5 -39.80 8.52 -56.03
N SER A 6 -39.22 7.41 -56.54
CA SER A 6 -39.57 6.28 -57.46
C SER A 6 -38.33 5.33 -57.63
N LEU A 7 -38.34 4.03 -57.98
CA LEU A 7 -39.33 2.91 -58.03
C LEU A 7 -38.62 1.53 -58.28
N ASN A 8 -38.94 0.50 -57.46
CA ASN A 8 -38.92 -0.98 -57.70
C ASN A 8 -37.60 -1.80 -57.94
N VAL A 9 -37.34 -3.07 -57.50
CA VAL A 9 -38.08 -4.26 -56.92
C VAL A 9 -38.61 -5.30 -57.95
N PRO A 10 -38.67 -6.66 -57.74
CA PRO A 10 -37.96 -7.69 -56.90
C PRO A 10 -37.15 -8.71 -57.81
N PRO A 11 -37.03 -10.08 -57.67
CA PRO A 11 -37.17 -11.12 -56.59
C PRO A 11 -35.97 -12.15 -56.45
N PRO A 12 -36.01 -13.20 -55.57
CA PRO A 12 -34.87 -14.12 -55.24
C PRO A 12 -35.03 -15.67 -55.49
N SER A 13 -33.94 -16.47 -55.52
CA SER A 13 -33.94 -17.96 -55.32
C SER A 13 -32.58 -18.67 -55.03
N ASP A 14 -32.52 -19.43 -53.92
CA ASP A 14 -32.01 -20.81 -53.64
C ASP A 14 -30.72 -21.49 -54.27
N PHE A 15 -30.20 -22.49 -53.51
CA PHE A 15 -29.28 -23.61 -53.87
C PHE A 15 -27.81 -23.40 -54.38
N GLY A 16 -26.85 -23.38 -53.43
CA GLY A 16 -25.74 -24.36 -53.23
C GLY A 16 -24.71 -24.79 -54.31
N ARG A 17 -23.62 -25.47 -53.84
CA ARG A 17 -22.54 -26.18 -54.61
C ARG A 17 -21.59 -25.28 -55.44
N GLU A 18 -20.36 -25.68 -55.81
CA GLU A 18 -19.31 -26.58 -55.27
C GLU A 18 -18.02 -26.37 -56.11
N GLU A 19 -16.85 -26.54 -55.49
CA GLU A 19 -15.63 -27.19 -56.03
C GLU A 19 -14.78 -26.74 -57.27
N LEU A 20 -13.46 -26.93 -57.07
CA LEU A 20 -12.44 -27.52 -57.97
C LEU A 20 -11.68 -26.71 -59.05
N SER A 21 -10.56 -26.13 -58.59
CA SER A 21 -9.18 -26.60 -58.90
C SER A 21 -8.43 -26.14 -60.17
N LEU A 22 -7.09 -26.10 -60.06
CA LEU A 22 -6.18 -27.04 -60.75
C LEU A 22 -4.70 -26.95 -60.30
N HIS A 23 -4.16 -28.10 -59.84
CA HIS A 23 -2.78 -28.66 -59.93
C HIS A 23 -1.52 -27.76 -59.78
N TRP A 24 -0.35 -28.24 -59.31
CA TRP A 24 0.37 -29.51 -59.56
C TRP A 24 1.04 -30.04 -58.27
N THR A 25 0.70 -31.23 -57.75
CA THR A 25 1.37 -32.57 -57.96
C THR A 25 2.86 -32.61 -57.53
N TYR A 26 3.38 -33.60 -56.78
CA TYR A 26 3.02 -35.01 -56.49
C TYR A 26 3.85 -35.48 -55.23
N ARG A 27 3.91 -36.71 -54.65
CA ARG A 27 3.45 -38.13 -54.76
C ARG A 27 3.90 -38.83 -53.44
N THR A 28 3.59 -40.05 -52.95
CA THR A 28 2.55 -41.14 -52.99
C THR A 28 3.14 -42.28 -52.11
N LEU A 29 2.48 -43.15 -51.33
CA LEU A 29 1.09 -43.64 -51.09
C LEU A 29 0.95 -43.88 -49.54
N CYS A 30 0.08 -44.68 -48.87
CA CYS A 30 -0.84 -45.77 -49.26
C CYS A 30 -1.93 -46.08 -48.20
N CYS A 31 -3.05 -46.64 -48.67
CA CYS A 31 -3.99 -47.67 -48.15
C CYS A 31 -3.85 -48.29 -46.71
N LEU A 32 -4.91 -48.81 -46.06
CA LEU A 32 -6.38 -48.85 -46.32
C LEU A 32 -7.20 -49.34 -45.08
N SER A 33 -8.45 -48.85 -44.97
CA SER A 33 -9.69 -49.40 -44.36
C SER A 33 -9.73 -50.80 -43.69
N TRP A 34 -10.48 -50.94 -42.56
CA TRP A 34 -11.66 -51.86 -42.45
C TRP A 34 -12.56 -51.64 -41.20
N ILE A 35 -13.62 -52.46 -41.05
CA ILE A 35 -14.77 -52.34 -40.11
C ILE A 35 -14.97 -53.65 -39.31
N ALA A 36 -15.40 -53.62 -38.02
CA ALA A 36 -16.49 -54.45 -37.42
C ALA A 36 -16.51 -54.59 -35.87
N HIS A 37 -17.64 -54.18 -35.25
CA HIS A 37 -18.51 -54.89 -34.29
C HIS A 37 -18.05 -55.94 -33.21
N TYR A 38 -18.89 -56.03 -32.15
CA TYR A 38 -19.19 -57.19 -31.26
C TYR A 38 -18.50 -57.38 -29.88
N ASN A 39 -18.93 -56.58 -28.89
CA ASN A 39 -19.71 -57.00 -27.70
C ASN A 39 -19.52 -58.44 -27.07
N ARG A 40 -19.18 -58.48 -25.76
CA ARG A 40 -19.58 -59.43 -24.67
C ARG A 40 -18.44 -60.09 -23.83
N ARG A 41 -18.58 -59.86 -22.51
CA ARG A 41 -18.47 -60.81 -21.37
C ARG A 41 -17.11 -61.43 -20.94
N MET A 42 -16.67 -61.00 -19.75
CA MET A 42 -16.81 -61.71 -18.44
C MET A 42 -16.02 -63.02 -18.18
N ILE A 43 -15.77 -63.29 -16.89
CA ILE A 43 -15.45 -64.59 -16.24
C ILE A 43 -13.96 -64.95 -15.93
N LEU A 44 -13.56 -64.52 -14.72
CA LEU A 44 -12.95 -65.30 -13.62
C LEU A 44 -11.50 -65.88 -13.69
N ARG A 45 -10.71 -65.38 -12.72
CA ARG A 45 -10.00 -66.13 -11.63
C ARG A 45 -8.70 -66.92 -11.87
N ARG A 46 -7.68 -66.41 -11.14
CA ARG A 46 -6.93 -67.07 -10.02
C ARG A 46 -5.70 -67.97 -10.30
N ASN A 47 -4.61 -67.54 -9.62
CA ASN A 47 -3.84 -68.29 -8.60
C ASN A 47 -2.49 -68.98 -8.96
N PHE A 48 -1.42 -68.30 -8.51
CA PHE A 48 -0.50 -68.72 -7.43
C PHE A 48 0.85 -69.45 -7.69
N TYR A 49 1.87 -68.86 -7.05
CA TYR A 49 2.96 -69.43 -6.21
C TYR A 49 4.38 -69.75 -6.76
N LEU A 50 5.34 -69.03 -6.14
CA LEU A 50 6.66 -69.46 -5.57
C LEU A 50 7.92 -69.66 -6.47
N LEU A 51 8.86 -68.70 -6.33
CA LEU A 51 10.27 -68.78 -5.82
C LEU A 51 10.93 -70.18 -5.67
N PRO A 52 12.29 -70.35 -5.83
CA PRO A 52 13.31 -69.43 -5.25
C PRO A 52 14.72 -69.26 -5.92
N LEU A 53 15.43 -68.20 -5.47
CA LEU A 53 16.89 -67.99 -5.26
C LEU A 53 17.99 -68.25 -6.34
N LEU A 54 18.62 -67.14 -6.78
CA LEU A 54 20.04 -66.73 -6.56
C LEU A 54 21.23 -67.66 -6.93
N LEU A 55 22.11 -67.21 -7.86
CA LEU A 55 23.52 -66.80 -7.56
C LEU A 55 24.34 -66.28 -8.78
N LEU A 56 25.39 -65.50 -8.46
CA LEU A 56 26.59 -65.11 -9.26
C LEU A 56 26.47 -64.08 -10.40
N CYS A 57 26.89 -62.84 -10.10
CA CYS A 57 27.05 -61.69 -10.99
C CYS A 57 28.33 -61.74 -11.85
N ILE A 58 28.34 -61.07 -13.02
CA ILE A 58 29.23 -59.90 -13.35
C ILE A 58 29.09 -59.42 -14.83
N ARG A 59 28.84 -58.10 -14.98
CA ARG A 59 29.11 -57.18 -16.12
C ARG A 59 28.79 -57.60 -17.59
N ALA A 60 27.74 -57.00 -18.15
CA ALA A 60 27.76 -56.23 -19.42
C ALA A 60 26.51 -55.31 -19.52
N LEU A 61 26.58 -54.22 -20.29
CA LEU A 61 25.42 -53.37 -20.65
C LEU A 61 24.67 -53.97 -21.86
N PRO A 62 23.34 -53.84 -21.91
CA PRO A 62 22.66 -52.82 -22.74
C PRO A 62 21.87 -51.82 -21.85
N GLN A 63 21.68 -50.54 -22.18
CA GLN A 63 21.09 -49.90 -23.38
C GLN A 63 19.55 -49.85 -23.34
N ASP A 64 19.02 -48.62 -23.36
CA ASP A 64 17.64 -48.17 -23.58
C ASP A 64 16.49 -49.03 -23.03
N GLY A 65 16.02 -48.66 -21.84
CA GLY A 65 14.63 -48.86 -21.44
C GLY A 65 13.85 -47.56 -21.68
N HIS A 66 12.61 -47.66 -22.15
CA HIS A 66 11.70 -46.51 -22.24
C HIS A 66 11.60 -45.82 -20.87
N VAL A 67 11.78 -44.50 -20.86
CA VAL A 67 11.34 -43.65 -19.75
C VAL A 67 9.94 -43.18 -20.14
N GLU A 68 8.95 -43.60 -19.38
CA GLU A 68 7.59 -43.03 -19.44
C GLU A 68 7.66 -41.62 -18.83
N ASP A 69 6.84 -40.69 -19.32
CA ASP A 69 6.70 -39.37 -18.71
C ASP A 69 5.97 -39.52 -17.35
N GLU A 70 6.71 -39.85 -16.28
CA GLU A 70 6.21 -39.84 -14.91
C GLU A 70 5.87 -38.37 -14.54
N SER A 71 4.58 -38.00 -14.57
CA SER A 71 4.09 -36.68 -14.13
C SER A 71 4.01 -36.54 -12.60
N ILE A 72 4.38 -37.58 -11.85
CA ILE A 72 4.31 -37.66 -10.38
C ILE A 72 5.67 -38.11 -9.83
N PHE A 73 6.37 -37.21 -9.14
CA PHE A 73 7.71 -37.45 -8.59
C PHE A 73 7.67 -37.58 -7.07
N ASP A 74 7.56 -38.82 -6.57
CA ASP A 74 7.67 -39.11 -5.13
C ASP A 74 9.12 -38.98 -4.66
N LEU A 75 9.38 -37.98 -3.81
CA LEU A 75 10.74 -37.64 -3.42
C LEU A 75 11.37 -38.67 -2.48
N PHE A 76 10.59 -39.45 -1.73
CA PHE A 76 11.13 -40.54 -0.91
C PHE A 76 11.55 -41.75 -1.78
N LYS A 77 10.73 -42.13 -2.77
CA LYS A 77 11.03 -43.14 -3.80
C LYS A 77 12.32 -42.79 -4.53
N ILE A 78 12.42 -41.55 -5.03
CA ILE A 78 13.52 -41.11 -5.92
C ILE A 78 14.84 -40.88 -5.17
N SER A 79 14.81 -40.36 -3.94
CA SER A 79 16.00 -40.25 -3.08
C SER A 79 16.39 -41.59 -2.41
N SER A 80 15.61 -42.65 -2.58
CA SER A 80 15.76 -43.93 -1.86
C SER A 80 15.67 -43.80 -0.33
N ILE A 81 14.88 -42.86 0.18
CA ILE A 81 14.54 -42.77 1.61
C ILE A 81 13.64 -43.95 2.00
N SER A 82 14.14 -44.73 2.96
CA SER A 82 13.53 -45.98 3.39
C SER A 82 13.82 -46.24 4.87
N ARG A 83 13.19 -47.26 5.46
CA ARG A 83 13.52 -47.76 6.81
C ARG A 83 14.97 -48.22 7.02
N LYS A 84 15.81 -48.23 5.97
CA LYS A 84 17.25 -48.54 6.05
C LYS A 84 18.15 -47.30 5.91
N THR A 85 17.59 -46.14 5.56
CA THR A 85 18.35 -44.94 5.23
C THR A 85 18.92 -44.33 6.51
N ILE A 86 20.24 -44.17 6.57
CA ILE A 86 20.93 -43.72 7.78
C ILE A 86 20.54 -42.26 8.04
N GLY A 87 19.87 -42.00 9.16
CA GLY A 87 19.40 -40.65 9.52
C GLY A 87 17.90 -40.44 9.33
N ALA A 88 17.16 -41.37 8.72
CA ALA A 88 15.70 -41.38 8.68
C ALA A 88 15.15 -42.58 9.48
N LYS A 89 14.10 -42.37 10.28
CA LYS A 89 13.41 -43.40 11.06
C LYS A 89 11.96 -43.50 10.62
N LEU A 90 11.52 -44.70 10.21
CA LEU A 90 10.14 -44.98 9.85
C LEU A 90 9.22 -44.92 11.09
N PHE A 91 8.08 -44.25 10.93
CA PHE A 91 6.96 -44.19 11.87
C PHE A 91 5.65 -44.53 11.13
N LYS A 92 4.57 -44.70 11.89
CA LYS A 92 3.21 -44.74 11.34
C LYS A 92 2.75 -43.31 11.07
N GLY A 93 2.23 -43.05 9.86
CA GLY A 93 1.76 -41.73 9.46
C GLY A 93 0.30 -41.44 9.81
N HIS A 94 -0.24 -40.41 9.17
CA HIS A 94 -1.67 -40.11 9.09
C HIS A 94 -2.35 -41.19 8.24
N ASP A 95 -1.92 -41.32 6.98
CA ASP A 95 -2.33 -42.43 6.11
C ASP A 95 -1.67 -43.74 6.58
N TRP A 96 -2.39 -44.84 6.42
CA TRP A 96 -1.95 -46.16 6.88
C TRP A 96 -1.13 -46.91 5.82
N ASP A 97 -1.33 -46.60 4.54
CA ASP A 97 -0.65 -47.26 3.41
C ASP A 97 0.65 -46.54 2.96
N SER A 98 0.80 -45.25 3.27
CA SER A 98 2.02 -44.47 2.99
C SER A 98 3.00 -44.44 4.16
N PRO A 99 4.33 -44.53 3.94
CA PRO A 99 5.33 -44.46 5.01
C PRO A 99 5.59 -43.01 5.47
N ALA A 100 5.62 -42.79 6.79
CA ALA A 100 6.04 -41.51 7.39
C ALA A 100 7.44 -41.62 8.01
N TYR A 101 8.25 -40.56 7.90
CA TYR A 101 9.63 -40.54 8.38
C TYR A 101 9.91 -39.38 9.34
N ARG A 102 10.65 -39.66 10.42
CA ARG A 102 11.31 -38.66 11.27
C ARG A 102 12.79 -38.62 10.93
N PHE A 103 13.31 -37.43 10.68
CA PHE A 103 14.72 -37.21 10.37
C PHE A 103 15.52 -36.91 11.63
N ILE A 104 16.75 -37.43 11.69
CA ILE A 104 17.59 -37.49 12.89
C ILE A 104 19.07 -37.20 12.58
N ARG A 105 19.57 -37.59 11.40
CA ARG A 105 20.93 -37.22 10.94
C ARG A 105 20.90 -36.69 9.51
N PHE A 106 20.70 -35.39 9.39
CA PHE A 106 20.54 -34.66 8.13
C PHE A 106 21.79 -34.74 7.24
N ASP A 107 22.98 -34.76 7.85
CA ASP A 107 24.28 -35.02 7.22
C ASP A 107 24.38 -36.37 6.46
N HIS A 108 23.36 -37.24 6.51
CA HIS A 108 23.32 -38.55 5.85
C HIS A 108 22.04 -38.75 5.00
N ILE A 109 21.20 -37.73 4.85
CA ILE A 109 20.02 -37.80 3.97
C ILE A 109 20.51 -37.80 2.51
N PRO A 110 20.12 -38.80 1.69
CA PRO A 110 20.48 -38.83 0.28
C PRO A 110 19.78 -37.69 -0.49
N ALA A 111 20.49 -37.09 -1.44
CA ALA A 111 19.89 -36.18 -2.41
C ALA A 111 18.95 -36.94 -3.36
N VAL A 112 18.02 -36.22 -3.98
CA VAL A 112 17.24 -36.69 -5.14
C VAL A 112 18.21 -37.08 -6.26
N SER A 113 17.97 -38.23 -6.91
CA SER A 113 18.90 -38.73 -7.94
C SER A 113 19.04 -37.76 -9.11
N THR A 114 20.27 -37.51 -9.57
CA THR A 114 20.58 -36.50 -10.59
C THR A 114 19.72 -36.61 -11.87
N PRO A 115 19.45 -37.81 -12.45
CA PRO A 115 18.59 -37.92 -13.63
C PRO A 115 17.16 -37.44 -13.37
N ALA A 116 16.57 -37.84 -12.24
CA ALA A 116 15.23 -37.42 -11.86
C ALA A 116 15.18 -35.93 -11.48
N LEU A 117 16.25 -35.36 -10.92
CA LEU A 117 16.33 -33.92 -10.69
C LEU A 117 16.33 -33.12 -11.99
N HIS A 118 17.02 -33.61 -13.05
CA HIS A 118 16.96 -33.00 -14.37
C HIS A 118 15.54 -33.12 -14.98
N GLN A 119 14.84 -34.23 -14.75
CA GLN A 119 13.45 -34.38 -15.19
C GLN A 119 12.49 -33.44 -14.44
N ILE A 120 12.59 -33.34 -13.11
CA ILE A 120 11.77 -32.44 -12.29
C ILE A 120 11.98 -30.99 -12.73
N LEU A 121 13.23 -30.51 -12.81
CA LEU A 121 13.51 -29.14 -13.21
C LEU A 121 13.08 -28.85 -14.65
N LYS A 122 13.17 -29.83 -15.56
CA LYS A 122 12.64 -29.69 -16.91
C LYS A 122 11.10 -29.59 -16.92
N GLN A 123 10.37 -30.36 -16.11
CA GLN A 123 8.91 -30.24 -16.04
C GLN A 123 8.47 -28.94 -15.36
N VAL A 124 9.22 -28.48 -14.35
CA VAL A 124 9.06 -27.14 -13.73
C VAL A 124 9.15 -26.03 -14.78
N GLN A 125 10.11 -26.12 -15.70
CA GLN A 125 10.30 -25.14 -16.78
C GLN A 125 9.32 -25.31 -17.94
N ASN A 126 8.92 -26.55 -18.31
CA ASN A 126 7.95 -26.78 -19.39
C ASN A 126 6.53 -26.31 -19.04
N ASN A 127 6.16 -26.38 -17.76
CA ASN A 127 4.80 -26.13 -17.27
C ASN A 127 4.68 -24.79 -16.51
N GLU A 128 5.70 -23.93 -16.61
CA GLU A 128 5.72 -22.57 -16.02
C GLU A 128 5.33 -22.61 -14.52
N GLY A 129 5.90 -23.56 -13.76
CA GLY A 129 5.55 -23.79 -12.36
C GLY A 129 5.48 -25.28 -11.94
N PHE A 130 4.88 -25.56 -10.78
CA PHE A 130 4.72 -26.90 -10.22
C PHE A 130 3.65 -26.97 -9.12
N VAL A 131 3.17 -28.18 -8.83
CA VAL A 131 2.42 -28.44 -7.59
C VAL A 131 3.27 -29.28 -6.62
N PHE A 132 3.49 -28.76 -5.42
CA PHE A 132 4.18 -29.45 -4.34
C PHE A 132 3.18 -29.90 -3.26
N VAL A 133 3.23 -31.18 -2.90
CA VAL A 133 2.38 -31.78 -1.87
C VAL A 133 3.23 -32.37 -0.75
N ALA A 134 2.81 -32.18 0.49
CA ALA A 134 3.35 -32.89 1.65
C ALA A 134 2.28 -33.12 2.72
N THR A 135 2.39 -34.22 3.45
CA THR A 135 1.66 -34.49 4.70
C THR A 135 2.65 -34.38 5.86
N MET A 136 2.42 -33.47 6.79
CA MET A 136 3.41 -33.09 7.80
C MET A 136 2.83 -33.00 9.22
N ARG A 137 3.70 -33.22 10.20
CA ARG A 137 3.43 -33.01 11.63
C ARG A 137 4.68 -32.46 12.29
N GLN A 138 4.70 -31.15 12.53
CA GLN A 138 5.86 -30.40 13.01
C GLN A 138 5.86 -30.27 14.55
N ASP A 139 7.03 -30.38 15.17
CA ASP A 139 7.18 -30.20 16.62
C ASP A 139 6.87 -28.73 17.00
N LYS A 140 6.15 -28.51 18.12
CA LYS A 140 5.52 -27.20 18.38
C LYS A 140 6.48 -26.03 18.35
N GLY A 141 6.12 -24.99 17.58
CA GLY A 141 6.89 -23.74 17.44
C GLY A 141 8.23 -23.88 16.71
N SER A 142 8.57 -25.04 16.14
CA SER A 142 9.86 -25.21 15.44
C SER A 142 9.85 -24.59 14.04
N ARG A 143 11.04 -24.22 13.52
CA ARG A 143 11.26 -23.88 12.10
C ARG A 143 11.91 -25.07 11.38
N GLY A 144 11.55 -25.32 10.11
CA GLY A 144 11.99 -26.51 9.39
C GLY A 144 11.79 -26.49 7.88
N THR A 145 12.88 -26.68 7.13
CA THR A 145 12.90 -26.81 5.67
C THR A 145 12.27 -28.13 5.22
N LEU A 146 11.20 -28.04 4.45
CA LEU A 146 10.53 -29.20 3.83
C LEU A 146 11.35 -29.74 2.66
N ILE A 147 11.82 -28.84 1.78
CA ILE A 147 12.67 -29.17 0.62
C ILE A 147 13.64 -28.02 0.33
N GLY A 148 14.82 -28.31 -0.21
CA GLY A 148 15.74 -27.29 -0.70
C GLY A 148 16.67 -27.78 -1.81
N LEU A 149 16.97 -26.89 -2.75
CA LEU A 149 17.87 -27.09 -3.89
C LEU A 149 19.19 -26.34 -3.67
N GLU A 150 20.29 -27.08 -3.56
CA GLU A 150 21.66 -26.59 -3.52
C GLU A 150 22.21 -26.51 -4.95
N GLY A 151 22.82 -25.38 -5.33
CA GLY A 151 23.53 -25.21 -6.60
C GLY A 151 24.97 -25.73 -6.58
N PRO A 152 25.67 -25.72 -7.73
CA PRO A 152 27.02 -26.30 -7.88
C PRO A 152 28.11 -25.65 -7.00
N SER A 153 27.89 -24.45 -6.48
CA SER A 153 28.76 -23.75 -5.51
C SER A 153 28.40 -24.00 -4.04
N GLY A 154 27.25 -24.64 -3.76
CA GLY A 154 26.68 -24.81 -2.43
C GLY A 154 25.72 -23.71 -1.98
N SER A 155 25.46 -22.68 -2.81
CA SER A 155 24.38 -21.72 -2.55
C SER A 155 23.00 -22.36 -2.68
N ARG A 156 21.98 -21.80 -2.02
CA ARG A 156 20.58 -22.18 -2.24
C ARG A 156 20.08 -21.53 -3.53
N GLN A 157 19.39 -22.29 -4.37
CA GLN A 157 18.59 -21.73 -5.49
C GLN A 157 17.12 -21.60 -5.08
N PHE A 158 16.64 -22.52 -4.23
CA PHE A 158 15.25 -22.65 -3.83
C PHE A 158 15.15 -23.39 -2.47
N GLU A 159 14.28 -22.96 -1.56
CA GLU A 159 14.04 -23.59 -0.26
C GLU A 159 12.59 -23.33 0.21
N ILE A 160 11.82 -24.36 0.59
CA ILE A 160 10.49 -24.22 1.24
C ILE A 160 10.65 -24.52 2.73
N VAL A 161 10.23 -23.60 3.61
CA VAL A 161 10.44 -23.68 5.06
C VAL A 161 9.15 -23.38 5.80
N SER A 162 8.70 -24.27 6.70
CA SER A 162 7.63 -23.93 7.65
C SER A 162 8.24 -23.33 8.92
N ASN A 163 7.74 -22.17 9.36
CA ASN A 163 8.34 -21.35 10.40
C ASN A 163 7.40 -21.13 11.60
N GLY A 164 7.37 -22.11 12.50
CA GLY A 164 6.49 -22.10 13.67
C GLY A 164 6.74 -21.01 14.72
N HIS A 165 7.75 -20.15 14.57
CA HIS A 165 7.92 -18.96 15.41
C HIS A 165 7.17 -17.73 14.87
N ALA A 166 6.91 -17.68 13.56
CA ALA A 166 6.20 -16.58 12.89
C ALA A 166 4.84 -17.01 12.31
N ASN A 167 4.44 -18.27 12.51
CA ASN A 167 3.30 -18.95 11.90
C ASN A 167 3.31 -19.07 10.35
N THR A 168 4.41 -18.72 9.69
CA THR A 168 4.50 -18.66 8.23
C THR A 168 4.90 -19.98 7.56
N LEU A 169 4.65 -20.05 6.24
CA LEU A 169 5.39 -20.91 5.32
C LEU A 169 6.20 -20.04 4.35
N ASP A 170 7.51 -20.09 4.46
CA ASP A 170 8.45 -19.28 3.68
C ASP A 170 8.86 -20.02 2.39
N LEU A 171 8.82 -19.32 1.27
CA LEU A 171 9.32 -19.69 -0.05
C LEU A 171 10.54 -18.82 -0.36
N LEU A 172 11.74 -19.38 -0.26
CA LEU A 172 12.99 -18.66 -0.48
C LEU A 172 13.61 -19.06 -1.82
N TYR A 173 14.02 -18.08 -2.63
CA TYR A 173 14.65 -18.29 -3.93
C TYR A 173 15.71 -17.22 -4.23
N MET A 174 16.51 -17.42 -5.28
CA MET A 174 17.49 -16.42 -5.72
C MET A 174 17.35 -16.12 -7.21
N VAL A 175 17.35 -14.82 -7.57
CA VAL A 175 17.40 -14.30 -8.93
C VAL A 175 18.50 -13.23 -8.99
N GLU A 176 19.23 -13.11 -10.09
CA GLU A 176 20.31 -12.11 -10.29
C GLU A 176 21.33 -11.92 -9.12
N GLU A 177 21.57 -12.97 -8.32
CA GLU A 177 22.37 -12.97 -7.08
C GLU A 177 21.77 -12.22 -5.87
N SER A 178 20.52 -11.74 -5.94
CA SER A 178 19.69 -11.40 -4.78
C SER A 178 19.06 -12.65 -4.15
N GLN A 179 18.56 -12.52 -2.90
CA GLN A 179 17.78 -13.55 -2.23
C GLN A 179 16.40 -13.00 -1.89
N ASN A 180 15.37 -13.58 -2.51
CA ASN A 180 13.97 -13.20 -2.33
C ASN A 180 13.29 -14.18 -1.36
N VAL A 181 12.30 -13.68 -0.60
CA VAL A 181 11.55 -14.46 0.39
C VAL A 181 10.09 -14.05 0.31
N VAL A 182 9.23 -15.01 -0.05
CA VAL A 182 7.78 -14.88 -0.03
C VAL A 182 7.25 -15.73 1.12
N SER A 183 6.57 -15.14 2.09
CA SER A 183 6.03 -15.85 3.25
C SER A 183 4.51 -15.82 3.23
N PHE A 184 3.90 -17.00 3.18
CA PHE A 184 2.47 -17.15 3.43
C PHE A 184 2.22 -17.07 4.94
N GLU A 185 1.32 -16.22 5.41
CA GLU A 185 1.05 -16.01 6.85
C GLU A 185 -0.08 -16.94 7.38
N ASP A 186 -0.25 -17.00 8.70
CA ASP A 186 -1.30 -17.75 9.43
C ASP A 186 -1.59 -19.21 9.00
N VAL A 187 -0.52 -19.95 8.69
CA VAL A 187 -0.62 -21.31 8.11
C VAL A 187 -0.81 -22.41 9.17
N ASP A 188 -0.60 -22.12 10.45
CA ASP A 188 -0.92 -22.99 11.59
C ASP A 188 -0.29 -24.40 11.54
N LEU A 189 0.87 -24.52 10.88
CA LEU A 189 1.53 -25.81 10.60
C LEU A 189 2.30 -26.40 11.80
N SER A 190 2.57 -25.61 12.83
CA SER A 190 3.42 -25.98 13.97
C SER A 190 2.64 -26.32 15.26
N ASP A 191 1.40 -26.74 15.14
CA ASP A 191 0.54 -27.11 16.29
C ASP A 191 0.80 -28.53 16.85
N SER A 192 1.72 -29.29 16.24
CA SER A 192 1.95 -30.72 16.52
C SER A 192 0.75 -31.64 16.24
N GLN A 193 -0.16 -31.25 15.35
CA GLN A 193 -1.15 -32.12 14.70
C GLN A 193 -0.66 -32.58 13.31
N TRP A 194 -1.49 -33.29 12.54
CA TRP A 194 -1.20 -33.63 11.15
C TRP A 194 -1.88 -32.64 10.21
N LYS A 195 -1.12 -32.04 9.29
CA LYS A 195 -1.59 -31.09 8.28
C LYS A 195 -1.21 -31.62 6.89
N ASN A 196 -2.10 -31.42 5.91
CA ASN A 196 -1.84 -31.74 4.50
C ASN A 196 -1.67 -30.44 3.74
N ILE A 197 -0.51 -30.17 3.16
CA ILE A 197 -0.28 -28.95 2.38
C ILE A 197 -0.34 -29.23 0.88
N THR A 198 -0.73 -28.22 0.12
CA THR A 198 -0.61 -28.14 -1.35
C THR A 198 -0.12 -26.73 -1.68
N LEU A 199 1.12 -26.60 -2.16
CA LEU A 199 1.61 -25.35 -2.73
C LEU A 199 1.51 -25.48 -4.25
N TYR A 200 0.72 -24.62 -4.88
CA TYR A 200 0.50 -24.58 -6.32
C TYR A 200 1.13 -23.31 -6.87
N ILE A 201 2.16 -23.44 -7.72
CA ILE A 201 2.80 -22.31 -8.40
C ILE A 201 2.57 -22.46 -9.90
N HIS A 202 2.05 -21.44 -10.56
CA HIS A 202 1.90 -21.39 -12.02
C HIS A 202 1.88 -19.95 -12.54
N GLY A 203 2.76 -19.65 -13.50
CA GLY A 203 3.07 -18.27 -13.86
C GLY A 203 3.63 -17.53 -12.65
N GLU A 204 3.24 -16.26 -12.51
CA GLU A 204 3.55 -15.44 -11.34
C GLU A 204 2.73 -15.84 -10.09
N ASN A 205 1.70 -16.69 -10.19
CA ASN A 205 0.80 -16.96 -9.07
C ASN A 205 1.24 -18.15 -8.20
N ALA A 206 1.27 -17.97 -6.88
CA ALA A 206 1.56 -19.00 -5.89
C ALA A 206 0.43 -19.10 -4.84
N HIS A 207 -0.25 -20.25 -4.77
CA HIS A 207 -1.39 -20.50 -3.88
C HIS A 207 -1.07 -21.61 -2.87
N LEU A 208 -1.32 -21.36 -1.59
CA LEU A 208 -1.11 -22.32 -0.51
C LEU A 208 -2.42 -22.83 0.08
N TYR A 209 -2.65 -24.14 -0.06
CA TYR A 209 -3.80 -24.83 0.55
C TYR A 209 -3.37 -25.67 1.75
N VAL A 210 -4.16 -25.65 2.82
CA VAL A 210 -4.03 -26.56 3.97
C VAL A 210 -5.33 -27.35 4.13
N GLY A 211 -5.22 -28.68 4.04
CA GLY A 211 -6.36 -29.57 3.93
C GLY A 211 -7.08 -29.38 2.60
N CYS A 212 -8.23 -28.70 2.64
CA CYS A 212 -9.02 -28.28 1.48
C CYS A 212 -9.19 -26.76 1.37
N SER A 213 -8.84 -25.99 2.40
CA SER A 213 -8.92 -24.53 2.38
C SER A 213 -7.75 -23.95 1.63
N LEU A 214 -7.99 -22.97 0.76
CA LEU A 214 -6.97 -21.98 0.42
C LEU A 214 -6.70 -21.19 1.71
N ILE A 215 -5.43 -21.05 2.09
CA ILE A 215 -5.02 -20.20 3.22
C ILE A 215 -4.61 -18.84 2.70
N ASP A 216 -3.79 -18.82 1.66
CA ASP A 216 -3.19 -17.60 1.13
C ASP A 216 -2.81 -17.76 -0.36
N SER A 217 -2.71 -16.64 -1.08
CA SER A 217 -2.36 -16.56 -2.49
C SER A 217 -1.54 -15.30 -2.78
N VAL A 218 -0.28 -15.50 -3.17
CA VAL A 218 0.71 -14.44 -3.38
C VAL A 218 1.18 -14.43 -4.84
N ILE A 219 1.37 -13.24 -5.39
CA ILE A 219 2.00 -13.04 -6.70
C ILE A 219 3.52 -12.90 -6.48
N LEU A 220 4.30 -13.67 -7.24
CA LEU A 220 5.75 -13.69 -7.23
C LEU A 220 6.27 -12.56 -8.13
N ASP A 221 7.23 -11.76 -7.65
CA ASP A 221 7.76 -10.61 -8.40
C ASP A 221 8.39 -10.99 -9.75
N GLU A 222 8.98 -12.19 -9.83
CA GLU A 222 9.58 -12.76 -11.05
C GLU A 222 9.44 -14.30 -11.07
N PRO A 223 9.34 -14.93 -12.26
CA PRO A 223 9.21 -16.39 -12.43
C PRO A 223 10.51 -17.14 -12.13
N PHE A 224 10.89 -17.22 -10.85
CA PHE A 224 12.17 -17.77 -10.37
C PHE A 224 12.51 -19.18 -10.90
N TYR A 225 11.51 -19.96 -11.29
CA TYR A 225 11.67 -21.31 -11.81
C TYR A 225 12.42 -21.36 -13.15
N GLU A 226 12.41 -20.30 -13.95
CA GLU A 226 13.22 -20.20 -15.17
C GLU A 226 14.72 -20.22 -14.87
N HIS A 227 15.14 -19.58 -13.77
CA HIS A 227 16.55 -19.40 -13.42
C HIS A 227 17.19 -20.64 -12.77
N LEU A 228 16.41 -21.69 -12.49
CA LEU A 228 16.87 -22.92 -11.83
C LEU A 228 17.77 -23.76 -12.75
N ARG A 229 18.99 -24.07 -12.29
CA ARG A 229 20.02 -24.77 -13.08
C ARG A 229 20.14 -26.24 -12.66
N PRO A 230 19.99 -27.22 -13.56
CA PRO A 230 20.16 -28.63 -13.22
C PRO A 230 21.63 -29.08 -13.10
N GLU A 231 22.57 -28.43 -13.79
CA GLU A 231 23.99 -28.82 -13.82
C GLU A 231 24.69 -28.68 -12.46
N GLY A 232 25.02 -29.82 -11.85
CA GLY A 232 25.77 -29.88 -10.59
C GLY A 232 24.94 -29.61 -9.32
N SER A 233 23.65 -29.32 -9.47
CA SER A 233 22.72 -29.06 -8.38
C SER A 233 22.30 -30.33 -7.62
N GLN A 234 21.88 -30.19 -6.37
CA GLN A 234 21.41 -31.27 -5.49
C GLN A 234 20.18 -30.85 -4.69
N MET A 235 19.09 -31.60 -4.83
CA MET A 235 17.84 -31.38 -4.10
C MET A 235 17.75 -32.32 -2.90
N PHE A 236 17.34 -31.80 -1.74
CA PHE A 236 17.20 -32.55 -0.49
C PHE A 236 15.83 -32.34 0.15
N VAL A 237 15.30 -33.37 0.81
CA VAL A 237 14.10 -33.32 1.65
C VAL A 237 14.52 -33.18 3.11
N ALA A 238 13.79 -32.41 3.92
CA ALA A 238 13.99 -32.19 5.36
C ALA A 238 15.32 -31.52 5.80
N LYS A 239 16.28 -31.30 4.89
CA LYS A 239 17.62 -30.75 5.17
C LYS A 239 17.70 -29.30 4.72
N GLY A 240 17.60 -28.38 5.69
CA GLY A 240 17.75 -26.94 5.44
C GLY A 240 19.18 -26.46 5.23
N SER A 241 19.31 -25.20 4.79
CA SER A 241 20.55 -24.41 4.65
C SER A 241 21.51 -24.53 5.84
N ILE A 242 21.02 -24.33 7.06
CA ILE A 242 21.78 -24.48 8.32
C ILE A 242 21.13 -25.52 9.24
N ARG A 243 21.90 -25.99 10.23
CA ARG A 243 21.46 -27.05 11.17
C ARG A 243 20.22 -26.71 12.00
N GLU A 244 19.94 -25.43 12.17
CA GLU A 244 18.78 -24.95 12.92
C GLU A 244 17.49 -24.99 12.09
N ASN A 245 17.59 -24.80 10.76
CA ASN A 245 16.49 -24.92 9.78
C ASN A 245 16.17 -26.39 9.40
N HIS A 246 16.81 -27.39 9.99
CA HIS A 246 16.53 -28.80 9.70
C HIS A 246 15.17 -29.25 10.26
N PHE A 247 14.34 -29.90 9.44
CA PHE A 247 12.93 -30.18 9.79
C PHE A 247 12.76 -31.06 11.03
N ARG A 248 11.97 -30.59 12.00
CA ARG A 248 11.70 -31.27 13.27
C ARG A 248 10.24 -31.74 13.33
N GLY A 249 10.03 -33.03 13.06
CA GLY A 249 8.68 -33.59 13.03
C GLY A 249 8.60 -34.94 12.33
N LEU A 250 7.46 -35.18 11.67
CA LEU A 250 7.20 -36.28 10.75
C LEU A 250 6.79 -35.74 9.38
N LEU A 251 7.32 -36.34 8.30
CA LEU A 251 6.89 -36.10 6.92
C LEU A 251 6.40 -37.40 6.26
N GLN A 252 5.37 -37.27 5.43
CA GLN A 252 4.68 -38.30 4.66
C GLN A 252 4.25 -37.68 3.30
N ASN A 253 4.03 -38.49 2.26
CA ASN A 253 3.49 -38.05 0.96
C ASN A 253 4.19 -36.81 0.33
N VAL A 254 5.52 -36.72 0.39
CA VAL A 254 6.27 -35.56 -0.16
C VAL A 254 6.54 -35.74 -1.66
N GLN A 255 5.83 -34.99 -2.50
CA GLN A 255 5.78 -35.21 -3.96
C GLN A 255 5.73 -33.89 -4.75
N PHE A 256 6.30 -33.90 -5.96
CA PHE A 256 5.92 -32.93 -7.01
C PHE A 256 4.94 -33.58 -7.99
N LEU A 257 3.96 -32.80 -8.43
CA LEU A 257 2.93 -33.18 -9.39
C LEU A 257 2.95 -32.19 -10.57
N PHE A 258 2.88 -32.75 -11.78
CA PHE A 258 2.82 -32.04 -13.06
C PHE A 258 1.61 -32.58 -13.85
N ASP A 259 1.20 -31.85 -14.90
CA ASP A 259 0.15 -32.24 -15.84
C ASP A 259 -1.21 -32.62 -15.20
N THR A 260 -1.39 -32.26 -13.93
CA THR A 260 -2.52 -32.64 -13.08
C THR A 260 -3.13 -31.36 -12.52
N PRO A 261 -4.31 -30.95 -12.98
CA PRO A 261 -4.89 -29.67 -12.58
C PRO A 261 -5.32 -29.71 -11.11
N ILE A 262 -5.24 -28.56 -10.44
CA ILE A 262 -5.32 -28.45 -8.97
C ILE A 262 -6.63 -29.01 -8.40
N GLU A 263 -7.73 -28.92 -9.14
CA GLU A 263 -9.03 -29.46 -8.75
C GLU A 263 -9.00 -30.99 -8.68
N ASN A 264 -8.24 -31.67 -9.55
CA ASN A 264 -8.10 -33.13 -9.47
C ASN A 264 -7.26 -33.53 -8.25
N ILE A 265 -6.24 -32.74 -7.90
CA ILE A 265 -5.40 -32.98 -6.71
C ILE A 265 -6.23 -32.82 -5.43
N LEU A 266 -7.00 -31.74 -5.34
CA LEU A 266 -7.87 -31.44 -4.19
C LEU A 266 -9.08 -32.41 -4.14
N ARG A 267 -9.75 -32.75 -5.26
CA ARG A 267 -10.79 -33.81 -5.29
C ARG A 267 -10.27 -35.15 -4.79
N ASN A 268 -9.05 -35.54 -5.18
CA ASN A 268 -8.43 -36.79 -4.70
C ASN A 268 -8.07 -36.75 -3.20
N LYS A 269 -7.92 -35.56 -2.60
CA LYS A 269 -7.82 -35.38 -1.14
C LYS A 269 -9.19 -35.33 -0.44
N GLY A 270 -10.30 -35.43 -1.17
CA GLY A 270 -11.66 -35.43 -0.65
C GLY A 270 -12.37 -34.06 -0.71
N CYS A 271 -11.76 -33.05 -1.29
CA CYS A 271 -12.32 -31.70 -1.37
C CYS A 271 -13.42 -31.60 -2.44
N VAL A 272 -14.55 -30.96 -2.11
CA VAL A 272 -15.64 -30.67 -3.06
C VAL A 272 -15.31 -29.38 -3.81
N ILE A 273 -15.43 -29.39 -5.13
CA ILE A 273 -15.04 -28.28 -6.00
C ILE A 273 -16.05 -28.19 -7.14
N ALA A 274 -16.55 -26.99 -7.42
CA ALA A 274 -17.42 -26.71 -8.55
C ALA A 274 -16.69 -26.92 -9.90
N LYS A 275 -17.40 -26.67 -11.00
CA LYS A 275 -16.82 -26.57 -12.35
C LYS A 275 -17.45 -25.35 -13.04
N PRO A 276 -16.67 -24.39 -13.56
CA PRO A 276 -17.19 -23.34 -14.42
C PRO A 276 -17.22 -23.81 -15.88
N GLU A 277 -18.24 -23.41 -16.62
CA GLU A 277 -18.22 -23.33 -18.09
C GLU A 277 -19.19 -22.21 -18.52
N GLU A 278 -18.60 -21.09 -18.96
CA GLU A 278 -19.18 -20.01 -19.78
C GLU A 278 -20.65 -19.59 -19.59
N VAL A 279 -20.89 -18.63 -18.69
CA VAL A 279 -21.48 -17.31 -19.01
C VAL A 279 -21.17 -16.36 -17.84
N ASN A 280 -20.80 -15.10 -18.13
CA ASN A 280 -20.64 -14.07 -17.10
C ASN A 280 -22.02 -13.61 -16.61
N VAL A 281 -22.09 -13.08 -15.38
CA VAL A 281 -23.27 -12.44 -14.73
C VAL A 281 -24.22 -13.42 -13.98
N VAL A 282 -24.10 -13.38 -12.64
CA VAL A 282 -25.20 -13.44 -11.63
C VAL A 282 -25.79 -14.80 -11.15
N ASN A 283 -26.24 -14.75 -9.89
CA ASN A 283 -27.14 -15.62 -9.09
C ASN A 283 -26.73 -16.99 -8.50
N GLU A 284 -26.57 -16.96 -7.18
CA GLU A 284 -27.46 -17.55 -6.15
C GLU A 284 -27.83 -19.06 -6.09
N SER A 285 -27.75 -19.55 -4.84
CA SER A 285 -28.63 -20.45 -4.06
C SER A 285 -29.32 -21.69 -4.69
N THR A 286 -29.25 -22.84 -3.97
CA THR A 286 -30.41 -23.51 -3.30
C THR A 286 -30.10 -24.94 -2.75
N GLU A 287 -31.00 -25.43 -1.88
CA GLU A 287 -31.35 -26.84 -1.55
C GLU A 287 -30.41 -27.81 -0.76
N THR A 288 -30.39 -27.66 0.57
CA THR A 288 -31.03 -28.53 1.62
C THR A 288 -31.17 -30.09 1.52
N VAL A 289 -31.30 -30.73 2.72
CA VAL A 289 -32.17 -31.90 3.10
C VAL A 289 -31.54 -33.20 3.72
N SER A 290 -31.97 -33.50 4.97
CA SER A 290 -32.18 -34.82 5.65
C SER A 290 -31.07 -35.64 6.37
N VAL A 291 -30.96 -35.39 7.68
CA VAL A 291 -31.16 -36.33 8.84
C VAL A 291 -30.96 -37.87 8.67
N GLY A 292 -30.22 -38.45 9.63
CA GLY A 292 -30.34 -39.85 10.09
C GLY A 292 -30.16 -39.96 11.63
N THR A 293 -30.89 -40.84 12.32
CA THR A 293 -31.03 -40.83 13.81
C THR A 293 -30.71 -42.18 14.49
N ALA A 294 -30.76 -42.17 15.85
CA ALA A 294 -30.94 -43.30 16.78
C ALA A 294 -29.70 -44.11 17.28
N ILE A 295 -29.58 -44.62 18.55
CA ILE A 295 -30.16 -44.26 19.88
C ILE A 295 -29.54 -45.19 21.00
N SER A 296 -29.57 -44.78 22.30
CA SER A 296 -29.58 -45.66 23.53
C SER A 296 -28.31 -46.45 23.97
N THR A 297 -27.99 -46.72 25.27
CA THR A 297 -28.43 -46.21 26.61
C THR A 297 -27.46 -46.60 27.78
N ASN A 298 -27.47 -45.76 28.85
CA ASN A 298 -27.49 -46.02 30.31
C ASN A 298 -26.70 -47.15 31.03
N PHE A 299 -26.04 -46.80 32.17
CA PHE A 299 -26.41 -47.19 33.56
C PHE A 299 -25.52 -46.44 34.60
N ILE A 300 -26.01 -45.42 35.34
CA ILE A 300 -26.61 -45.44 36.71
C ILE A 300 -25.63 -45.70 37.88
N GLY A 301 -25.52 -44.71 38.79
CA GLY A 301 -24.90 -44.76 40.13
C GLY A 301 -25.19 -43.46 40.92
N GLN A 302 -25.30 -43.48 42.26
CA GLN A 302 -25.90 -42.37 43.04
C GLN A 302 -25.09 -41.87 44.28
N LYS A 303 -25.25 -40.56 44.56
CA LYS A 303 -25.43 -39.89 45.87
C LYS A 303 -24.27 -39.46 46.81
N GLU A 304 -24.45 -38.21 47.29
CA GLU A 304 -24.26 -37.66 48.66
C GLU A 304 -22.93 -37.02 49.17
N LYS A 305 -22.96 -35.67 49.19
CA LYS A 305 -22.54 -34.69 50.23
C LYS A 305 -21.16 -34.75 50.94
N MET A 306 -20.43 -33.65 50.72
CA MET A 306 -19.72 -32.75 51.68
C MET A 306 -18.41 -33.15 52.39
N ALA A 307 -17.44 -32.23 52.23
CA ALA A 307 -16.43 -31.75 53.19
C ALA A 307 -15.20 -32.60 53.55
N SER A 308 -14.02 -32.01 53.30
CA SER A 308 -12.68 -32.25 53.90
C SER A 308 -12.09 -33.69 53.83
N ASP A 309 -10.79 -33.90 53.60
CA ASP A 309 -9.66 -32.99 53.85
C ASP A 309 -8.48 -33.22 52.87
N VAL A 310 -7.36 -32.52 53.10
CA VAL A 310 -6.15 -32.42 52.27
C VAL A 310 -5.36 -33.74 52.11
N CYS A 311 -4.62 -33.81 50.98
CA CYS A 311 -3.39 -34.60 50.71
C CYS A 311 -3.52 -35.96 49.98
N GLU A 312 -3.42 -35.94 48.65
CA GLU A 312 -2.76 -37.02 47.86
C GLU A 312 -2.41 -36.54 46.41
N ARG A 313 -1.41 -35.67 46.26
CA ARG A 313 -0.77 -35.34 44.95
C ARG A 313 0.62 -35.98 44.86
N SER A 314 1.00 -36.41 43.66
CA SER A 314 2.14 -37.34 43.47
C SER A 314 3.51 -36.62 43.47
N CYS A 315 4.58 -37.37 43.75
CA CYS A 315 5.91 -36.80 43.96
C CYS A 315 6.55 -36.17 42.69
N GLU A 316 6.05 -36.44 41.49
CA GLU A 316 6.56 -35.80 40.27
C GLU A 316 6.07 -34.35 40.13
N GLU A 317 4.83 -34.04 40.53
CA GLU A 317 4.32 -32.65 40.54
C GLU A 317 5.11 -31.76 41.52
N ILE A 318 5.42 -32.29 42.70
CA ILE A 318 6.27 -31.61 43.70
C ILE A 318 7.68 -31.40 43.17
N THR A 319 8.20 -32.31 42.34
CA THR A 319 9.56 -32.21 41.78
C THR A 319 9.68 -31.05 40.79
N ASN A 320 8.67 -30.81 39.94
CA ASN A 320 8.64 -29.66 39.03
C ASN A 320 8.51 -28.34 39.80
N MET A 321 7.61 -28.27 40.79
CA MET A 321 7.44 -27.08 41.65
C MET A 321 8.73 -26.71 42.41
N VAL A 322 9.53 -27.70 42.80
CA VAL A 322 10.86 -27.50 43.44
C VAL A 322 11.97 -27.15 42.42
N GLN A 323 11.77 -27.39 41.12
CA GLN A 323 12.63 -26.83 40.06
C GLN A 323 12.27 -25.38 39.74
N GLU A 324 10.99 -25.04 39.66
CA GLU A 324 10.54 -23.64 39.48
C GLU A 324 10.95 -22.77 40.67
N LEU A 325 10.79 -23.25 41.92
CA LEU A 325 11.32 -22.56 43.10
C LEU A 325 12.86 -22.42 43.11
N LYS A 326 13.61 -23.21 42.33
CA LYS A 326 15.05 -22.98 42.10
C LYS A 326 15.30 -21.92 41.03
N GLY A 327 14.51 -21.90 39.96
CA GLY A 327 14.52 -20.81 38.98
C GLY A 327 14.18 -19.47 39.64
N LEU A 328 13.09 -19.42 40.39
CA LEU A 328 12.67 -18.26 41.16
C LEU A 328 13.73 -17.84 42.20
N ARG A 329 14.49 -18.78 42.78
CA ARG A 329 15.60 -18.45 43.69
C ARG A 329 16.83 -17.86 42.99
N ILE A 330 17.02 -18.12 41.69
CA ILE A 330 18.03 -17.44 40.87
C ILE A 330 17.51 -16.05 40.47
N VAL A 331 16.25 -15.93 40.04
CA VAL A 331 15.62 -14.63 39.70
C VAL A 331 15.57 -13.71 40.92
N VAL A 332 15.08 -14.18 42.07
CA VAL A 332 15.07 -13.44 43.34
C VAL A 332 16.47 -13.22 43.89
N GLY A 333 17.45 -14.09 43.58
CA GLY A 333 18.86 -13.82 43.86
C GLY A 333 19.37 -12.60 43.10
N ASN A 334 19.23 -12.62 41.77
CA ASN A 334 19.59 -11.50 40.89
C ASN A 334 18.80 -10.22 41.22
N LEU A 335 17.54 -10.35 41.63
CA LEU A 335 16.69 -9.24 42.02
C LEU A 335 17.02 -8.69 43.41
N ILE A 336 17.51 -9.51 44.36
CA ILE A 336 18.03 -9.04 45.65
C ILE A 336 19.39 -8.37 45.50
N ASP A 337 20.32 -8.93 44.72
CA ASP A 337 21.58 -8.26 44.39
C ASP A 337 21.31 -6.94 43.64
N GLY A 338 20.32 -6.95 42.74
CA GLY A 338 19.81 -5.74 42.07
C GLY A 338 19.20 -4.73 43.03
N LEU A 339 18.31 -5.14 43.95
CA LEU A 339 17.68 -4.23 44.92
C LEU A 339 18.69 -3.71 45.95
N GLN A 340 19.67 -4.52 46.37
CA GLN A 340 20.75 -4.06 47.25
C GLN A 340 21.60 -3.01 46.53
N LYS A 341 21.99 -3.24 45.28
CA LYS A 341 22.72 -2.26 44.46
C LYS A 341 21.93 -0.96 44.28
N VAL A 342 20.65 -1.06 43.91
CA VAL A 342 19.75 0.10 43.76
C VAL A 342 19.46 0.79 45.11
N THR A 343 19.47 0.07 46.23
CA THR A 343 19.32 0.66 47.57
C THR A 343 20.59 1.39 48.00
N GLU A 344 21.78 0.81 47.78
CA GLU A 344 23.06 1.48 48.01
C GLU A 344 23.18 2.73 47.13
N GLU A 345 22.90 2.60 45.83
CA GLU A 345 22.87 3.73 44.87
C GLU A 345 21.86 4.81 45.31
N ASN A 346 20.66 4.44 45.77
CA ASN A 346 19.69 5.41 46.33
C ASN A 346 20.14 6.04 47.66
N THR A 347 20.86 5.33 48.54
CA THR A 347 21.44 5.95 49.76
C THR A 347 22.53 6.96 49.42
N VAL A 348 23.40 6.65 48.46
CA VAL A 348 24.38 7.60 47.91
C VAL A 348 23.66 8.80 47.27
N MET A 349 22.60 8.56 46.49
CA MET A 349 21.79 9.63 45.91
C MET A 349 21.16 10.53 46.98
N LYS A 350 20.77 9.97 48.14
CA LYS A 350 20.22 10.72 49.27
C LYS A 350 21.28 11.56 50.01
N GLU A 351 22.53 11.10 50.09
CA GLU A 351 23.65 11.93 50.58
C GLU A 351 24.04 13.04 49.57
N VAL A 352 23.98 12.77 48.26
CA VAL A 352 24.22 13.77 47.21
C VAL A 352 23.13 14.85 47.22
N LEU A 353 21.85 14.46 47.24
CA LEU A 353 20.71 15.39 47.33
C LEU A 353 20.71 16.18 48.64
N GLY A 354 21.22 15.61 49.75
CA GLY A 354 21.42 16.32 51.01
C GLY A 354 22.40 17.50 50.92
N ASN A 355 23.35 17.46 49.98
CA ASN A 355 24.36 18.51 49.80
C ASN A 355 23.96 19.61 48.80
N MET A 356 22.93 19.41 47.96
CA MET A 356 22.46 20.38 46.96
C MET A 356 21.64 21.55 47.54
N LYS A 357 22.04 22.10 48.70
CA LYS A 357 21.52 23.37 49.24
C LYS A 357 22.46 24.58 49.06
N ASN A 358 23.60 24.39 48.40
CA ASN A 358 24.43 25.48 47.88
C ASN A 358 25.17 25.03 46.61
N ILE A 359 24.92 25.71 45.49
CA ILE A 359 25.86 26.14 44.43
C ILE A 359 25.01 26.87 43.39
N LYS A 360 25.33 28.13 43.09
CA LYS A 360 24.69 28.92 42.02
C LYS A 360 25.61 29.14 40.82
N ASP A 361 26.76 28.46 40.81
CA ASP A 361 27.94 28.78 39.99
C ASP A 361 28.62 27.51 39.43
N LYS A 362 27.86 26.59 38.83
CA LYS A 362 28.42 25.56 37.93
C LYS A 362 27.77 25.62 36.55
N ARG A 363 28.61 25.53 35.51
CA ARG A 363 28.22 25.39 34.11
C ARG A 363 28.38 23.92 33.72
N MET A 364 27.38 23.38 33.05
CA MET A 364 27.20 21.93 32.85
C MET A 364 26.53 21.67 31.49
N CYS A 365 26.70 20.49 30.92
CA CYS A 365 26.06 20.02 29.69
C CYS A 365 25.21 18.77 29.95
N TRP A 366 24.19 18.53 29.12
CA TRP A 366 23.30 17.38 29.23
C TRP A 366 23.21 16.64 27.89
N GLN A 367 23.47 15.33 27.88
CA GLN A 367 23.31 14.48 26.71
C GLN A 367 22.97 13.04 27.13
N ASP A 368 22.04 12.41 26.41
CA ASP A 368 21.71 10.97 26.51
C ASP A 368 21.55 10.46 27.96
N GLY A 369 20.79 11.22 28.76
CA GLY A 369 20.48 10.90 30.15
C GLY A 369 21.61 11.15 31.15
N ARG A 370 22.73 11.78 30.75
CA ARG A 370 23.85 12.10 31.63
C ARG A 370 24.21 13.59 31.62
N LEU A 371 24.67 14.04 32.78
CA LEU A 371 25.12 15.40 33.06
C LEU A 371 26.65 15.42 33.11
N PHE A 372 27.28 16.35 32.40
CA PHE A 372 28.73 16.50 32.28
C PHE A 372 29.18 17.90 32.74
N GLU A 373 30.32 18.03 33.41
CA GLU A 373 30.84 19.32 33.89
C GLU A 373 31.59 20.10 32.79
N ASP A 374 31.72 21.43 32.94
CA ASP A 374 32.50 22.26 32.01
C ASP A 374 33.95 21.74 31.84
N LYS A 375 34.31 21.42 30.59
CA LYS A 375 35.56 20.79 30.12
C LYS A 375 35.71 19.29 30.42
N GLU A 376 34.63 18.60 30.77
CA GLU A 376 34.59 17.14 30.83
C GLU A 376 34.51 16.52 29.42
N ASP A 377 35.22 15.40 29.23
CA ASP A 377 35.38 14.67 27.98
C ASP A 377 34.68 13.29 28.07
N TRP A 378 33.86 12.93 27.08
CA TRP A 378 33.26 11.59 26.93
C TRP A 378 33.32 11.08 25.50
N VAL A 379 32.94 9.81 25.31
CA VAL A 379 32.91 9.12 24.01
C VAL A 379 31.48 8.62 23.79
N VAL A 380 30.93 8.87 22.60
CA VAL A 380 29.53 8.54 22.25
C VAL A 380 29.43 7.24 21.46
N ASP A 381 30.39 7.01 20.55
CA ASP A 381 30.52 5.78 19.76
C ASP A 381 32.02 5.44 19.55
N SER A 382 32.33 4.36 18.84
CA SER A 382 33.71 3.90 18.57
C SER A 382 34.61 4.91 17.83
N CYS A 383 34.04 5.98 17.28
CA CYS A 383 34.68 6.99 16.44
C CYS A 383 34.45 8.45 16.92
N THR A 384 33.63 8.73 17.94
CA THR A 384 33.20 10.10 18.29
C THR A 384 33.49 10.45 19.76
N LYS A 385 34.33 11.46 20.00
CA LYS A 385 34.65 12.00 21.33
C LYS A 385 34.11 13.41 21.51
N CYS A 386 33.34 13.66 22.56
CA CYS A 386 32.71 14.95 22.87
C CYS A 386 33.29 15.60 24.12
N THR A 387 33.21 16.93 24.18
CA THR A 387 33.64 17.76 25.31
C THR A 387 32.56 18.77 25.65
N CYS A 388 32.24 18.97 26.94
CA CYS A 388 31.40 20.09 27.37
C CYS A 388 32.22 21.39 27.40
N GLN A 389 31.76 22.48 26.79
CA GLN A 389 32.37 23.80 26.89
C GLN A 389 31.29 24.88 26.97
N GLU A 390 31.29 25.65 28.06
CA GLU A 390 30.36 26.76 28.32
C GLU A 390 28.87 26.38 28.14
N SER A 391 28.49 25.19 28.63
CA SER A 391 27.13 24.61 28.49
C SER A 391 26.69 24.32 27.04
N LYS A 392 27.65 24.24 26.09
CA LYS A 392 27.47 23.58 24.79
C LYS A 392 28.34 22.32 24.70
N ILE A 393 27.87 21.35 23.93
CA ILE A 393 28.61 20.11 23.66
C ILE A 393 29.38 20.29 22.34
N VAL A 394 30.65 19.87 22.34
CA VAL A 394 31.55 19.99 21.18
C VAL A 394 32.11 18.61 20.85
N CYS A 395 31.52 17.94 19.85
CA CYS A 395 31.91 16.60 19.41
C CYS A 395 32.96 16.63 18.30
N HIS A 396 33.92 15.71 18.40
CA HIS A 396 35.03 15.52 17.48
C HIS A 396 35.07 14.06 17.03
N GLN A 397 34.86 13.82 15.73
CA GLN A 397 35.06 12.50 15.15
C GLN A 397 36.55 12.21 14.90
N ILE A 398 36.95 10.97 15.17
CA ILE A 398 38.29 10.42 14.94
C ILE A 398 38.48 10.27 13.42
N THR A 399 39.30 11.15 12.84
CA THR A 399 39.64 11.09 11.42
C THR A 399 40.76 10.08 11.17
N CYS A 400 40.41 8.97 10.53
CA CYS A 400 41.34 7.90 10.20
C CYS A 400 42.38 8.30 9.15
N PRO A 401 43.62 7.74 9.19
CA PRO A 401 44.59 7.88 8.11
C PRO A 401 44.04 7.31 6.80
N PRO A 402 44.23 7.96 5.65
CA PRO A 402 43.76 7.44 4.36
C PRO A 402 44.57 6.20 3.95
N VAL A 403 43.90 5.06 3.81
CA VAL A 403 44.53 3.78 3.42
C VAL A 403 44.16 3.42 1.99
N SER A 404 45.15 3.17 1.15
CA SER A 404 44.99 3.05 -0.30
C SER A 404 45.15 1.60 -0.80
N CYS A 405 44.03 0.86 -0.77
CA CYS A 405 43.85 -0.40 -1.50
C CYS A 405 42.42 -0.47 -2.09
N ALA A 406 42.19 -1.41 -3.00
CA ALA A 406 40.90 -1.55 -3.70
C ALA A 406 39.76 -2.12 -2.83
N SER A 407 40.07 -2.75 -1.70
CA SER A 407 39.08 -3.33 -0.78
C SER A 407 39.59 -3.27 0.68
N PRO A 408 39.41 -2.13 1.37
CA PRO A 408 39.69 -2.04 2.81
C PRO A 408 38.73 -2.92 3.63
N THR A 409 39.16 -3.38 4.79
CA THR A 409 38.31 -4.13 5.75
C THR A 409 38.46 -3.56 7.15
N PHE A 410 37.39 -3.58 7.93
CA PHE A 410 37.36 -3.17 9.34
C PHE A 410 37.49 -4.39 10.26
N LEU A 411 37.89 -4.15 11.52
CA LEU A 411 37.99 -5.16 12.58
C LEU A 411 37.19 -4.66 13.78
N ASP A 412 36.38 -5.53 14.39
CA ASP A 412 35.49 -5.16 15.50
C ASP A 412 36.27 -4.53 16.67
N GLY A 413 35.95 -3.27 16.96
CA GLY A 413 36.55 -2.50 18.06
C GLY A 413 37.53 -1.39 17.63
N GLU A 414 37.94 -1.30 16.36
CA GLU A 414 38.77 -0.19 15.86
C GLU A 414 38.08 0.63 14.75
N CYS A 415 38.13 1.96 14.87
CA CYS A 415 37.43 2.90 13.97
C CYS A 415 37.99 2.95 12.53
N CYS A 416 39.18 2.41 12.27
CA CYS A 416 39.91 2.65 11.02
C CYS A 416 40.15 1.39 10.18
N PRO A 417 40.00 1.46 8.85
CA PRO A 417 40.17 0.31 7.97
C PRO A 417 41.65 -0.09 7.81
N VAL A 418 41.88 -1.37 7.48
CA VAL A 418 43.21 -1.92 7.17
C VAL A 418 43.20 -2.61 5.80
N CYS A 419 44.35 -2.60 5.12
CA CYS A 419 44.53 -3.15 3.77
C CYS A 419 45.46 -4.37 3.78
N LEU A 420 44.97 -5.51 3.28
CA LEU A 420 45.81 -6.68 2.96
C LEU A 420 46.25 -6.65 1.49
N PRO A 421 47.50 -7.02 1.16
CA PRO A 421 48.04 -6.79 -0.18
C PRO A 421 47.73 -7.94 -1.16
N LYS A 422 47.05 -7.62 -2.28
CA LYS A 422 47.38 -8.15 -3.60
C LYS A 422 46.77 -7.34 -4.77
N ASP A 423 47.66 -7.00 -5.71
CA ASP A 423 47.51 -6.92 -7.17
C ASP A 423 46.35 -6.08 -7.81
N SER A 424 46.72 -4.99 -8.51
CA SER A 424 45.98 -4.41 -9.67
C SER A 424 46.94 -3.72 -10.66
N GLU A 425 46.63 -3.67 -11.97
CA GLU A 425 47.64 -3.50 -13.04
C GLU A 425 47.71 -2.11 -13.74
N ASP A 426 46.86 -1.15 -13.38
CA ASP A 426 46.44 -0.06 -14.30
C ASP A 426 47.34 1.21 -14.44
N GLY A 427 48.60 1.20 -13.99
CA GLY A 427 49.63 2.20 -14.37
C GLY A 427 49.41 3.69 -14.01
N TRP A 428 48.26 4.08 -13.47
CA TRP A 428 47.95 5.42 -12.98
C TRP A 428 48.65 5.71 -11.64
N SER A 429 49.11 6.95 -11.44
CA SER A 429 49.42 7.45 -10.10
C SER A 429 48.14 7.61 -9.27
N PRO A 430 48.24 7.61 -7.93
CA PRO A 430 47.16 8.09 -7.07
C PRO A 430 46.67 9.48 -7.48
N TRP A 431 45.40 9.77 -7.15
CA TRP A 431 44.83 11.11 -7.24
C TRP A 431 45.44 12.03 -6.17
N SER A 432 45.54 13.32 -6.49
CA SER A 432 45.78 14.37 -5.50
C SER A 432 44.57 14.55 -4.59
N GLU A 433 44.78 15.27 -3.49
CA GLU A 433 43.68 15.88 -2.74
C GLU A 433 42.85 16.83 -3.59
N TRP A 434 41.61 17.07 -3.13
CA TRP A 434 40.71 18.07 -3.69
C TRP A 434 41.17 19.49 -3.34
N THR A 435 41.01 20.44 -4.27
CA THR A 435 41.14 21.87 -3.96
C THR A 435 40.05 22.33 -3.00
N GLU A 436 40.27 23.48 -2.36
CA GLU A 436 39.19 24.25 -1.73
C GLU A 436 38.10 24.62 -2.76
N CYS A 437 36.91 24.99 -2.27
CA CYS A 437 35.77 25.36 -3.11
C CYS A 437 36.09 26.66 -3.88
N THR A 438 35.76 26.74 -5.17
CA THR A 438 36.04 27.92 -6.02
C THR A 438 35.26 29.17 -5.63
N VAL A 439 34.32 29.07 -4.69
CA VAL A 439 33.54 30.17 -4.12
C VAL A 439 33.59 30.11 -2.59
N THR A 440 33.53 31.28 -1.93
CA THR A 440 33.46 31.39 -0.46
C THR A 440 32.02 31.37 0.09
N CYS A 441 31.03 31.55 -0.79
CA CYS A 441 29.61 31.34 -0.52
C CYS A 441 28.91 30.91 -1.82
N GLY A 442 27.71 30.34 -1.75
CA GLY A 442 26.96 29.90 -2.93
C GLY A 442 27.40 28.53 -3.45
N THR A 443 27.13 28.28 -4.74
CA THR A 443 27.47 27.02 -5.42
C THR A 443 28.77 27.18 -6.20
N GLY A 444 29.72 26.28 -5.99
CA GLY A 444 31.02 26.26 -6.66
C GLY A 444 31.49 24.85 -6.97
N THR A 445 32.78 24.71 -7.23
CA THR A 445 33.42 23.45 -7.61
C THR A 445 34.76 23.22 -6.90
N GLN A 446 35.17 21.96 -6.83
CA GLN A 446 36.50 21.51 -6.39
C GLN A 446 37.10 20.60 -7.46
N GLN A 447 38.43 20.60 -7.61
CA GLN A 447 39.14 19.78 -8.59
C GLN A 447 40.27 18.96 -7.96
N ARG A 448 40.64 17.84 -8.59
CA ARG A 448 41.85 17.06 -8.27
C ARG A 448 42.42 16.38 -9.51
N GLY A 449 43.70 16.00 -9.49
CA GLY A 449 44.39 15.45 -10.67
C GLY A 449 45.25 14.22 -10.37
N ARG A 450 45.56 13.44 -11.42
CA ARG A 450 46.50 12.31 -11.39
C ARG A 450 47.37 12.27 -12.66
N SER A 451 48.46 11.53 -12.59
CA SER A 451 49.44 11.38 -13.69
C SER A 451 49.55 9.92 -14.13
N CYS A 452 49.80 9.70 -15.43
CA CYS A 452 50.09 8.39 -16.02
C CYS A 452 51.61 8.22 -16.14
N ASP A 453 52.17 7.05 -15.77
CA ASP A 453 53.57 6.73 -16.03
C ASP A 453 53.70 5.81 -17.25
N VAL A 454 54.20 6.36 -18.35
CA VAL A 454 54.08 5.77 -19.71
C VAL A 454 55.21 4.76 -19.98
N THR A 455 55.43 3.83 -19.06
CA THR A 455 56.49 2.80 -19.17
C THR A 455 56.02 1.35 -19.22
N SER A 456 54.70 1.08 -19.12
CA SER A 456 54.13 -0.26 -19.30
C SER A 456 52.83 -0.34 -20.12
N ASN A 457 51.84 0.57 -19.91
CA ASN A 457 50.53 0.50 -20.58
C ASN A 457 49.93 1.89 -20.91
N PRO A 458 48.96 1.99 -21.86
CA PRO A 458 48.26 3.23 -22.18
C PRO A 458 47.12 3.52 -21.18
N CYS A 459 47.31 4.49 -20.30
CA CYS A 459 46.32 4.85 -19.28
C CYS A 459 45.01 5.39 -19.88
N SER A 460 43.88 4.78 -19.54
CA SER A 460 42.54 5.21 -19.98
C SER A 460 41.77 5.98 -18.90
N GLY A 461 40.92 6.92 -19.35
CA GLY A 461 40.13 7.80 -18.49
C GLY A 461 40.76 9.19 -18.23
N PRO A 462 40.02 10.13 -17.61
CA PRO A 462 40.50 11.49 -17.39
C PRO A 462 41.60 11.58 -16.32
N SER A 463 42.48 12.56 -16.49
CA SER A 463 43.56 12.92 -15.56
C SER A 463 43.17 13.99 -14.54
N ILE A 464 41.98 14.60 -14.68
CA ILE A 464 41.41 15.61 -13.77
C ILE A 464 39.96 15.21 -13.45
N GLN A 465 39.57 15.35 -12.19
CA GLN A 465 38.20 15.12 -11.70
C GLN A 465 37.67 16.43 -11.08
N THR A 466 36.39 16.74 -11.29
CA THR A 466 35.71 17.93 -10.73
C THR A 466 34.46 17.48 -9.96
N ARG A 467 34.14 18.12 -8.83
CA ARG A 467 32.87 17.97 -8.09
C ARG A 467 32.27 19.33 -7.73
N ARG A 468 30.97 19.39 -7.45
CA ARG A 468 30.30 20.60 -6.91
C ARG A 468 30.49 20.72 -5.40
N CYS A 469 30.38 21.93 -4.86
CA CYS A 469 30.41 22.26 -3.43
C CYS A 469 29.48 23.45 -3.15
N ASN A 470 28.71 23.41 -2.05
CA ASN A 470 27.74 24.45 -1.72
C ASN A 470 28.02 25.04 -0.32
N LEU A 471 28.00 26.37 -0.19
CA LEU A 471 28.34 27.11 1.03
C LEU A 471 27.37 28.29 1.27
N GLY A 472 26.09 28.01 1.57
CA GLY A 472 25.08 29.04 1.90
C GLY A 472 24.71 29.99 0.74
N LYS A 473 23.94 31.05 1.02
CA LYS A 473 23.57 32.11 0.05
C LYS A 473 24.50 33.34 0.20
N CYS A 474 24.79 34.04 -0.90
CA CYS A 474 25.68 35.22 -0.94
C CYS A 474 24.91 36.56 -0.91
N ASP A 475 25.57 37.65 -0.46
CA ASP A 475 25.12 39.05 -0.66
C ASP A 475 25.62 39.59 -2.01
N SER A 476 24.75 40.25 -2.78
CA SER A 476 24.87 40.49 -4.22
C SER A 476 25.60 41.79 -4.62
N ARG A 477 26.55 42.28 -3.81
CA ARG A 477 27.09 43.66 -3.90
C ARG A 477 28.61 43.84 -3.95
N VAL A 478 29.39 42.77 -4.15
CA VAL A 478 30.87 42.81 -4.06
C VAL A 478 31.55 42.48 -5.40
N ARG A 479 32.62 43.22 -5.75
CA ARG A 479 33.48 43.00 -6.92
C ARG A 479 34.68 42.12 -6.56
N GLN A 480 35.06 41.18 -7.43
CA GLN A 480 36.05 40.14 -7.13
C GLN A 480 37.17 40.09 -8.18
N ASP A 481 38.41 40.33 -7.74
CA ASP A 481 39.64 40.16 -8.56
C ASP A 481 40.04 38.68 -8.66
N GLY A 482 40.76 38.30 -9.73
CA GLY A 482 41.13 36.92 -10.04
C GLY A 482 42.33 36.39 -9.26
N GLY A 483 42.32 35.09 -8.96
CA GLY A 483 43.40 34.40 -8.24
C GLY A 483 43.91 33.13 -8.96
N TRP A 484 45.21 32.86 -8.78
CA TRP A 484 45.87 31.68 -9.33
C TRP A 484 45.50 30.41 -8.56
N SER A 485 45.21 29.33 -9.29
CA SER A 485 45.13 27.97 -8.75
C SER A 485 46.45 27.54 -8.10
N LEU A 486 46.36 26.50 -7.27
CA LEU A 486 47.54 25.74 -6.86
C LEU A 486 48.27 25.16 -8.09
N TRP A 487 49.58 24.96 -7.94
CA TRP A 487 50.43 24.34 -8.96
C TRP A 487 50.25 22.82 -9.00
N SER A 488 50.32 22.24 -10.20
CA SER A 488 50.44 20.79 -10.36
C SER A 488 51.73 20.23 -9.72
N PRO A 489 51.80 18.92 -9.45
CA PRO A 489 53.06 18.22 -9.22
C PRO A 489 54.07 18.44 -10.37
N TRP A 490 55.35 18.20 -10.08
CA TRP A 490 56.43 18.21 -11.07
C TRP A 490 56.49 16.86 -11.81
N SER A 491 56.73 16.89 -13.13
CA SER A 491 56.95 15.69 -13.94
C SER A 491 58.24 14.93 -13.59
N SER A 492 58.34 13.68 -14.03
CA SER A 492 59.57 12.86 -13.99
C SER A 492 60.73 13.51 -14.76
N CYS A 493 61.98 13.17 -14.37
CA CYS A 493 63.19 13.72 -14.98
C CYS A 493 63.42 13.21 -16.40
N SER A 494 63.62 14.11 -17.37
CA SER A 494 63.65 13.77 -18.80
C SER A 494 64.86 12.96 -19.32
N VAL A 495 65.80 12.52 -18.47
CA VAL A 495 66.97 11.69 -18.86
C VAL A 495 67.37 10.71 -17.75
N THR A 496 68.01 9.60 -18.11
CA THR A 496 68.51 8.58 -17.18
C THR A 496 70.00 8.74 -16.78
N CYS A 497 70.77 9.54 -17.53
CA CYS A 497 72.15 9.92 -17.23
C CYS A 497 72.45 11.33 -17.80
N GLY A 498 73.16 12.19 -17.06
CA GLY A 498 73.34 13.62 -17.42
C GLY A 498 72.22 14.54 -16.91
N GLU A 499 72.14 15.77 -17.42
CA GLU A 499 71.09 16.74 -17.04
C GLU A 499 69.78 16.55 -17.83
N GLY A 500 68.64 16.67 -17.16
CA GLY A 500 67.30 16.70 -17.72
C GLY A 500 66.43 17.82 -17.13
N GLN A 501 65.14 17.82 -17.44
CA GLN A 501 64.16 18.80 -16.94
C GLN A 501 62.87 18.16 -16.39
N ILE A 502 62.15 18.94 -15.59
CA ILE A 502 60.85 18.64 -14.95
C ILE A 502 59.93 19.86 -15.07
N THR A 503 58.60 19.66 -15.20
CA THR A 503 57.63 20.75 -15.52
C THR A 503 56.38 20.70 -14.64
N ARG A 504 55.73 21.86 -14.40
CA ARG A 504 54.40 21.98 -13.74
C ARG A 504 53.58 23.18 -14.26
N ILE A 505 52.26 23.20 -13.98
CA ILE A 505 51.30 24.20 -14.49
C ILE A 505 50.27 24.68 -13.44
N ARG A 506 49.61 25.82 -13.68
CA ARG A 506 48.49 26.40 -12.91
C ARG A 506 47.62 27.34 -13.77
N HIS A 507 46.40 27.65 -13.34
CA HIS A 507 45.41 28.45 -14.09
C HIS A 507 44.84 29.62 -13.26
N CYS A 508 44.27 30.65 -13.90
CA CYS A 508 43.65 31.79 -13.20
C CYS A 508 42.15 31.52 -12.99
N ASN A 509 41.81 30.80 -11.91
CA ASN A 509 40.44 30.38 -11.63
C ASN A 509 40.16 30.10 -10.13
N SER A 510 40.92 30.71 -9.22
CA SER A 510 40.75 30.52 -7.77
C SER A 510 40.99 31.85 -7.02
N PRO A 511 40.01 32.78 -7.02
CA PRO A 511 38.73 32.75 -7.74
C PRO A 511 38.87 33.20 -9.21
N VAL A 512 37.79 33.08 -9.98
CA VAL A 512 37.67 33.68 -11.33
C VAL A 512 37.31 35.17 -11.18
N PRO A 513 37.92 36.12 -11.91
CA PRO A 513 37.56 37.53 -11.81
C PRO A 513 36.13 37.80 -12.29
N GLN A 514 35.37 38.63 -11.55
CA GLN A 514 33.98 38.98 -11.85
C GLN A 514 33.71 40.48 -11.64
N LEU A 515 32.62 40.99 -12.25
CA LEU A 515 32.20 42.40 -12.16
C LEU A 515 33.33 43.41 -12.48
N GLY A 516 34.15 43.07 -13.49
CA GLY A 516 35.29 43.88 -13.92
C GLY A 516 36.51 43.81 -13.00
N GLY A 517 36.63 42.79 -12.14
CA GLY A 517 37.85 42.48 -11.41
C GLY A 517 39.07 42.24 -12.32
N LYS A 518 40.27 42.34 -11.76
CA LYS A 518 41.55 42.20 -12.46
C LYS A 518 41.90 40.73 -12.74
N ASP A 519 42.56 40.50 -13.88
CA ASP A 519 43.15 39.21 -14.25
C ASP A 519 44.46 38.92 -13.50
N CYS A 520 44.89 37.65 -13.45
CA CYS A 520 46.02 37.20 -12.65
C CYS A 520 47.39 37.52 -13.27
N GLU A 521 48.23 38.30 -12.59
CA GLU A 521 49.63 38.53 -13.04
C GLU A 521 50.52 37.29 -12.83
N GLY A 522 51.18 36.82 -13.89
CA GLY A 522 52.21 35.78 -13.85
C GLY A 522 52.11 34.74 -14.97
N SER A 523 53.00 33.75 -14.98
CA SER A 523 52.94 32.61 -15.92
C SER A 523 52.26 31.38 -15.31
N GLY A 524 51.40 30.73 -16.08
CA GLY A 524 50.72 29.47 -15.72
C GLY A 524 51.54 28.19 -15.93
N ARG A 525 52.85 28.30 -16.20
CA ARG A 525 53.77 27.17 -16.43
C ARG A 525 55.14 27.47 -15.83
N GLU A 526 55.78 26.46 -15.23
CA GLU A 526 57.11 26.52 -14.63
C GLU A 526 57.92 25.27 -15.00
N THR A 527 59.23 25.42 -15.23
CA THR A 527 60.15 24.34 -15.63
C THR A 527 61.45 24.42 -14.84
N LYS A 528 61.98 23.28 -14.39
CA LYS A 528 63.17 23.16 -13.53
C LYS A 528 64.10 22.03 -14.01
N LYS A 529 65.37 22.05 -13.62
CA LYS A 529 66.38 21.03 -13.99
C LYS A 529 66.52 19.90 -12.97
N CYS A 530 66.99 18.74 -13.44
CA CYS A 530 67.35 17.54 -12.68
C CYS A 530 68.65 16.90 -13.26
N ILE A 531 69.38 16.06 -12.51
CA ILE A 531 70.70 15.52 -12.94
C ILE A 531 70.91 14.07 -12.48
N ALA A 532 71.44 13.23 -13.38
CA ALA A 532 71.86 11.84 -13.15
C ALA A 532 73.34 11.59 -13.55
N LYS A 533 73.88 10.38 -13.30
CA LYS A 533 75.33 10.07 -13.32
C LYS A 533 76.03 10.27 -14.70
N PRO A 534 77.35 10.55 -14.77
CA PRO A 534 78.09 10.80 -16.03
C PRO A 534 78.69 9.54 -16.68
N CYS A 535 79.03 9.60 -17.98
CA CYS A 535 79.52 8.47 -18.78
C CYS A 535 80.84 8.76 -19.54
N PRO A 536 81.75 7.77 -19.76
CA PRO A 536 83.03 7.96 -20.47
C PRO A 536 82.91 8.08 -22.00
N ILE A 537 83.77 8.87 -22.66
CA ILE A 537 83.63 9.12 -24.12
C ILE A 537 84.96 9.41 -24.87
N ASP A 538 85.15 8.73 -26.01
CA ASP A 538 86.28 8.91 -26.94
C ASP A 538 86.07 10.12 -27.89
N GLY A 539 87.02 10.47 -28.75
CA GLY A 539 86.88 11.65 -29.62
C GLY A 539 86.74 11.37 -31.12
N ALA A 540 85.66 11.90 -31.72
CA ALA A 540 85.41 11.83 -33.16
C ALA A 540 84.72 13.10 -33.69
N TRP A 541 84.71 13.25 -35.02
CA TRP A 541 84.15 14.43 -35.67
C TRP A 541 82.65 14.51 -35.49
N GLY A 542 82.18 15.71 -35.15
CA GLY A 542 80.80 16.11 -35.36
C GLY A 542 80.38 15.80 -36.80
N PRO A 543 79.13 15.35 -37.02
CA PRO A 543 78.55 15.46 -38.34
C PRO A 543 78.70 16.90 -38.81
N TRP A 544 78.80 17.10 -40.14
CA TRP A 544 78.55 18.43 -40.68
C TRP A 544 77.20 18.91 -40.16
N SER A 545 77.15 20.17 -39.70
CA SER A 545 75.89 20.80 -39.38
C SER A 545 74.93 20.61 -40.57
N PRO A 546 73.62 20.57 -40.32
CA PRO A 546 72.67 20.81 -41.39
C PRO A 546 73.11 22.04 -42.19
N TRP A 547 72.85 22.01 -43.50
CA TRP A 547 72.84 23.24 -44.26
C TRP A 547 71.88 24.21 -43.55
N ALA A 548 72.32 25.45 -43.34
CA ALA A 548 71.46 26.51 -42.82
C ALA A 548 70.15 26.58 -43.61
N ILE A 549 69.07 27.02 -42.95
CA ILE A 549 67.80 27.26 -43.65
C ILE A 549 68.04 28.19 -44.84
N CYS A 550 67.35 27.91 -45.95
CA CYS A 550 67.46 28.73 -47.14
C CYS A 550 67.03 30.16 -46.82
N SER A 551 67.74 31.17 -47.33
CA SER A 551 67.45 32.58 -47.04
C SER A 551 66.06 33.08 -47.50
N ALA A 552 65.32 32.27 -48.26
CA ALA A 552 63.89 32.45 -48.52
C ALA A 552 63.18 31.08 -48.62
N THR A 553 61.91 31.02 -48.27
CA THR A 553 61.06 29.81 -48.32
C THR A 553 60.50 29.55 -49.73
N CYS A 554 60.24 30.60 -50.50
CA CYS A 554 59.90 30.58 -51.93
C CYS A 554 60.81 31.54 -52.71
N ALA A 555 60.74 31.52 -54.04
CA ALA A 555 61.43 32.42 -54.99
C ALA A 555 62.98 32.52 -55.02
N GLY A 556 63.76 32.09 -54.01
CA GLY A 556 65.23 31.93 -54.15
C GLY A 556 66.10 32.18 -52.91
N GLY A 557 67.08 31.31 -52.61
CA GLY A 557 68.05 31.58 -51.54
C GLY A 557 69.35 30.76 -51.51
N THR A 558 70.16 30.96 -50.46
CA THR A 558 71.45 30.27 -50.22
C THR A 558 71.61 29.75 -48.79
N ARG A 559 72.59 28.84 -48.58
CA ARG A 559 72.82 28.09 -47.32
C ARG A 559 74.30 27.72 -47.08
N THR A 560 74.69 27.52 -45.81
CA THR A 560 76.08 27.22 -45.38
C THR A 560 76.12 26.12 -44.31
N ARG A 561 77.26 25.43 -44.11
CA ARG A 561 77.43 24.42 -43.04
C ARG A 561 78.86 24.34 -42.49
N THR A 562 79.01 23.79 -41.29
CA THR A 562 80.28 23.73 -40.53
C THR A 562 80.39 22.45 -39.70
N ARG A 563 81.60 21.98 -39.32
CA ARG A 563 81.77 20.84 -38.39
C ARG A 563 82.87 21.09 -37.35
N VAL A 564 82.77 20.40 -36.21
CA VAL A 564 83.66 20.54 -35.04
C VAL A 564 84.02 19.17 -34.46
N CYS A 565 85.18 19.04 -33.81
CA CYS A 565 85.64 17.79 -33.17
C CYS A 565 84.96 17.62 -31.80
N ASN A 566 83.72 17.15 -31.80
CA ASN A 566 82.88 17.07 -30.59
C ASN A 566 81.88 15.89 -30.54
N SER A 567 81.88 14.97 -31.51
CA SER A 567 80.94 13.83 -31.53
C SER A 567 81.69 12.49 -31.53
N PRO A 568 82.27 12.08 -30.38
CA PRO A 568 82.25 12.80 -29.10
C PRO A 568 83.46 13.73 -28.92
N HIS A 569 83.48 14.50 -27.84
CA HIS A 569 84.68 15.18 -27.33
C HIS A 569 85.39 14.21 -26.36
N PRO A 570 86.71 13.99 -26.48
CA PRO A 570 87.42 13.09 -25.58
C PRO A 570 87.37 13.56 -24.13
N GLN A 571 86.69 12.80 -23.28
CA GLN A 571 86.58 13.00 -21.84
C GLN A 571 86.64 11.65 -21.12
N TYR A 572 87.03 11.66 -19.84
CA TYR A 572 87.20 10.44 -19.03
C TYR A 572 88.20 9.40 -19.60
N GLY A 573 89.04 9.76 -20.59
CA GLY A 573 90.13 8.93 -21.11
C GLY A 573 90.40 8.97 -22.63
N GLY A 574 89.54 9.63 -23.43
CA GLY A 574 89.54 9.55 -24.90
C GLY A 574 90.66 10.27 -25.70
N LYS A 575 90.67 10.03 -27.03
CA LYS A 575 91.62 10.53 -28.06
C LYS A 575 91.04 11.64 -28.95
N LYS A 576 91.82 12.34 -29.80
CA LYS A 576 91.37 13.53 -30.60
C LYS A 576 91.19 13.27 -32.11
N CYS A 577 90.38 14.12 -32.78
CA CYS A 577 89.99 14.00 -34.20
C CYS A 577 90.87 14.77 -35.23
N PRO A 578 91.05 14.31 -36.49
CA PRO A 578 91.82 15.00 -37.55
C PRO A 578 91.01 15.48 -38.79
N GLY A 579 91.09 16.77 -39.21
CA GLY A 579 90.36 17.31 -40.38
C GLY A 579 89.92 18.79 -40.33
N GLU A 580 89.38 19.31 -41.45
CA GLU A 580 88.96 20.73 -41.68
C GLU A 580 87.43 20.99 -41.59
N SER A 581 86.97 22.26 -41.53
CA SER A 581 85.73 22.63 -40.80
C SER A 581 84.56 23.44 -41.44
N LYS A 582 84.56 23.98 -42.69
CA LYS A 582 83.41 24.78 -43.27
C LYS A 582 83.10 24.52 -44.77
N ASP A 583 81.85 24.82 -45.23
CA ASP A 583 81.29 24.52 -46.58
C ASP A 583 80.00 25.38 -46.96
N THR A 584 79.61 25.53 -48.26
CA THR A 584 78.58 26.50 -48.81
C THR A 584 77.78 26.04 -50.07
N ASP A 585 76.45 26.32 -50.20
CA ASP A 585 75.54 25.89 -51.32
C ASP A 585 74.24 26.79 -51.54
N SER A 586 73.33 26.47 -52.48
CA SER A 586 72.11 27.23 -52.90
C SER A 586 70.77 26.44 -52.94
N CYS A 587 69.60 27.11 -52.98
CA CYS A 587 68.27 26.47 -52.73
C CYS A 587 66.99 27.25 -53.17
N ASN A 588 65.82 26.57 -53.06
CA ASN A 588 64.41 27.02 -53.14
C ASN A 588 63.95 27.89 -54.34
N LYS A 589 63.36 27.31 -55.40
CA LYS A 589 63.01 28.03 -56.66
C LYS A 589 61.56 27.79 -57.16
N GLN A 590 60.56 27.87 -56.29
CA GLN A 590 59.13 27.70 -56.64
C GLN A 590 58.25 28.66 -55.80
N ASP A 591 56.97 28.79 -56.19
CA ASP A 591 55.94 29.68 -55.63
C ASP A 591 54.83 28.88 -54.89
N CYS A 592 53.92 29.53 -54.15
CA CYS A 592 53.06 28.89 -53.14
C CYS A 592 51.52 29.05 -53.37
N PRO A 593 50.69 28.06 -52.97
CA PRO A 593 49.22 28.06 -53.09
C PRO A 593 48.48 28.58 -51.82
N VAL A 594 47.14 28.66 -51.90
CA VAL A 594 46.20 29.15 -50.85
C VAL A 594 44.95 28.25 -50.80
N ASP A 595 44.29 28.15 -49.64
CA ASP A 595 43.05 27.37 -49.40
C ASP A 595 41.96 28.26 -48.74
N GLY A 596 40.69 28.03 -49.07
CA GLY A 596 39.55 28.93 -48.81
C GLY A 596 38.76 28.65 -47.52
N CYS A 597 38.61 27.38 -47.10
CA CYS A 597 37.81 27.04 -45.90
C CYS A 597 38.47 27.49 -44.58
N LEU A 598 39.76 27.86 -44.60
CA LEU A 598 40.52 28.44 -43.47
C LEU A 598 39.93 29.75 -42.89
N SER A 599 38.93 30.33 -43.56
CA SER A 599 38.18 31.51 -43.11
C SER A 599 36.94 31.18 -42.27
N ASN A 600 36.60 29.91 -42.08
CA ASN A 600 35.36 29.40 -41.45
C ASN A 600 34.08 30.09 -41.98
N PRO A 601 33.75 29.98 -43.28
CA PRO A 601 32.64 30.71 -43.90
C PRO A 601 31.25 30.07 -43.73
N CYS A 602 31.17 28.83 -43.22
CA CYS A 602 29.93 28.10 -42.99
C CYS A 602 29.46 28.22 -41.54
N PHE A 603 28.18 27.91 -41.29
CA PHE A 603 27.61 27.90 -39.94
C PHE A 603 28.28 26.84 -39.03
N GLY A 604 28.23 27.05 -37.72
CA GLY A 604 28.88 26.16 -36.75
C GLY A 604 28.36 24.72 -36.84
N GLY A 605 29.25 23.77 -37.16
CA GLY A 605 28.90 22.36 -37.34
C GLY A 605 28.47 21.97 -38.77
N VAL A 606 28.50 22.90 -39.72
CA VAL A 606 28.28 22.61 -41.16
C VAL A 606 29.61 22.32 -41.85
N ASP A 607 29.66 21.24 -42.63
CA ASP A 607 30.84 20.88 -43.44
C ASP A 607 31.14 21.96 -44.49
N CYS A 608 32.37 22.49 -44.45
CA CYS A 608 32.93 23.39 -45.46
C CYS A 608 33.77 22.60 -46.47
N THR A 609 33.47 22.74 -47.76
CA THR A 609 34.25 22.15 -48.85
C THR A 609 34.95 23.24 -49.66
N SER A 610 36.28 23.20 -49.76
CA SER A 610 37.05 24.17 -50.56
C SER A 610 37.52 23.58 -51.88
N SER A 611 37.46 24.40 -52.93
CA SER A 611 37.93 24.09 -54.27
C SER A 611 39.34 24.63 -54.53
N ALA A 612 40.04 24.03 -55.49
CA ALA A 612 41.43 24.34 -55.80
C ALA A 612 41.67 25.74 -56.43
N ASP A 613 40.62 26.53 -56.63
CA ASP A 613 40.65 27.94 -57.03
C ASP A 613 40.49 28.91 -55.84
N GLY A 614 40.25 28.40 -54.63
CA GLY A 614 39.99 29.17 -53.41
C GLY A 614 38.51 29.46 -53.13
N SER A 615 37.59 28.98 -53.96
CA SER A 615 36.15 29.02 -53.65
C SER A 615 35.75 27.96 -52.61
N TRP A 616 34.56 28.11 -52.03
CA TRP A 616 34.03 27.21 -50.99
C TRP A 616 32.51 27.04 -51.10
N GLU A 617 32.01 25.87 -50.70
CA GLU A 617 30.59 25.55 -50.59
C GLU A 617 30.31 24.88 -49.23
N CYS A 618 29.13 25.17 -48.66
CA CYS A 618 28.69 24.67 -47.35
C CYS A 618 27.64 23.55 -47.50
N GLY A 619 27.70 22.55 -46.62
CA GLY A 619 26.69 21.50 -46.50
C GLY A 619 25.33 21.96 -45.95
N PRO A 620 24.39 21.03 -45.70
CA PRO A 620 23.13 21.34 -45.02
C PRO A 620 23.35 21.81 -43.57
N CYS A 621 22.37 22.51 -43.00
CA CYS A 621 22.37 22.88 -41.58
C CYS A 621 22.34 21.64 -40.66
N PRO A 622 22.84 21.75 -39.41
CA PRO A 622 22.77 20.65 -38.44
C PRO A 622 21.33 20.32 -38.04
N VAL A 623 21.11 19.14 -37.46
CA VAL A 623 19.81 18.75 -36.90
C VAL A 623 19.39 19.74 -35.81
N GLY A 624 18.11 20.15 -35.80
CA GLY A 624 17.58 21.27 -35.00
C GLY A 624 17.63 22.63 -35.72
N PHE A 625 18.35 22.76 -36.84
CA PHE A 625 18.42 24.02 -37.60
C PHE A 625 17.90 23.88 -39.04
N ARG A 626 17.39 24.98 -39.59
CA ARG A 626 16.93 25.12 -40.98
C ARG A 626 17.58 26.33 -41.65
N GLY A 627 17.98 26.19 -42.90
CA GLY A 627 18.65 27.27 -43.63
C GLY A 627 19.43 26.78 -44.86
N ASN A 628 20.53 27.47 -45.18
CA ASN A 628 21.31 27.25 -46.40
C ASN A 628 22.78 26.89 -46.16
N GLY A 629 23.15 26.48 -44.95
CA GLY A 629 24.53 26.11 -44.57
C GLY A 629 25.45 27.29 -44.24
N THR A 630 25.18 28.49 -44.77
CA THR A 630 25.86 29.74 -44.33
C THR A 630 25.07 30.47 -43.25
N PHE A 631 23.75 30.47 -43.36
CA PHE A 631 22.80 30.93 -42.36
C PHE A 631 21.89 29.76 -42.03
N CYS A 632 21.76 29.47 -40.74
CA CYS A 632 20.96 28.41 -40.17
C CYS A 632 20.24 29.02 -38.96
N GLU A 633 18.91 28.88 -38.92
CA GLU A 633 18.02 29.38 -37.88
C GLU A 633 17.39 28.18 -37.16
N ASP A 634 17.09 28.34 -35.88
CA ASP A 634 16.51 27.28 -35.04
C ASP A 634 15.13 26.82 -35.56
N VAL A 635 14.77 25.57 -35.29
CA VAL A 635 13.50 24.95 -35.72
C VAL A 635 12.60 24.72 -34.53
N ASN A 636 11.56 25.56 -34.39
CA ASN A 636 10.54 25.34 -33.38
C ASN A 636 9.76 24.05 -33.62
N GLU A 637 10.19 22.95 -32.99
CA GLU A 637 9.57 21.64 -33.11
C GLU A 637 8.21 21.57 -32.40
N CYS A 638 7.96 22.39 -31.38
CA CYS A 638 6.67 22.48 -30.70
C CYS A 638 5.55 22.97 -31.64
N ASP A 639 5.84 23.95 -32.51
CA ASP A 639 4.87 24.43 -33.51
C ASP A 639 4.67 23.43 -34.66
N MET A 640 5.68 22.60 -34.93
CA MET A 640 5.67 21.63 -36.04
C MET A 640 5.11 20.25 -35.66
N VAL A 641 5.02 19.93 -34.37
CA VAL A 641 4.45 18.70 -33.81
C VAL A 641 3.57 19.07 -32.59
N PRO A 642 2.33 19.54 -32.80
CA PRO A 642 1.47 20.08 -31.73
C PRO A 642 0.86 19.01 -30.80
N ASP A 643 1.25 17.75 -30.97
CA ASP A 643 0.92 16.58 -30.14
C ASP A 643 2.19 15.88 -29.62
N LEU A 644 3.28 16.63 -29.49
CA LEU A 644 4.59 16.20 -28.96
C LEU A 644 4.59 16.00 -27.44
N CYS A 645 3.99 16.94 -26.72
CA CYS A 645 3.88 16.96 -25.27
C CYS A 645 2.42 16.81 -24.84
N PHE A 646 2.19 16.33 -23.61
CA PHE A 646 0.87 16.15 -23.03
C PHE A 646 0.16 17.51 -22.87
N LYS A 647 -1.17 17.50 -22.90
CA LYS A 647 -2.01 18.70 -22.73
C LYS A 647 -2.93 18.51 -21.53
N SER A 648 -2.78 19.38 -20.54
CA SER A 648 -3.81 19.70 -19.54
C SER A 648 -4.34 21.08 -19.90
N GLY A 649 -5.67 21.22 -20.00
CA GLY A 649 -6.35 22.44 -20.43
C GLY A 649 -5.80 23.00 -21.75
N GLU A 650 -5.81 24.34 -21.87
CA GLU A 650 -5.30 25.06 -23.05
C GLU A 650 -3.76 25.23 -23.09
N SER A 651 -3.04 24.82 -22.03
CA SER A 651 -1.63 25.18 -21.84
C SER A 651 -0.65 24.40 -22.73
N GLN A 652 0.19 25.12 -23.50
CA GLN A 652 1.21 24.55 -24.38
C GLN A 652 2.46 24.07 -23.58
N ARG A 653 2.42 22.84 -23.05
CA ARG A 653 3.49 22.23 -22.22
C ARG A 653 4.80 21.85 -22.96
N CYS A 654 5.04 22.40 -24.16
CA CYS A 654 6.23 22.14 -24.97
C CYS A 654 7.15 23.36 -25.00
N VAL A 655 8.44 23.16 -24.67
CA VAL A 655 9.43 24.24 -24.60
C VAL A 655 10.49 24.07 -25.67
N ASN A 656 10.49 24.99 -26.62
CA ASN A 656 11.52 25.09 -27.65
C ASN A 656 12.85 25.61 -27.09
N THR A 657 13.97 25.16 -27.65
CA THR A 657 15.33 25.50 -27.23
C THR A 657 16.24 25.68 -28.43
N ASP A 658 17.28 26.52 -28.34
CA ASP A 658 18.27 26.70 -29.42
C ASP A 658 19.50 25.79 -29.15
N PRO A 659 19.63 24.60 -29.78
CA PRO A 659 18.68 23.91 -30.67
C PRO A 659 17.89 22.78 -30.00
N GLY A 660 16.70 22.49 -30.55
CA GLY A 660 15.87 21.34 -30.20
C GLY A 660 14.67 21.64 -29.29
N PHE A 661 14.11 20.60 -28.66
CA PHE A 661 12.94 20.72 -27.78
C PHE A 661 13.08 19.92 -26.49
N HIS A 662 12.27 20.29 -25.49
CA HIS A 662 11.89 19.41 -24.41
C HIS A 662 10.43 19.64 -23.99
N CYS A 663 9.77 18.58 -23.55
CA CYS A 663 8.50 18.70 -22.84
C CYS A 663 8.75 19.11 -21.37
N LEU A 664 7.78 19.81 -20.79
CA LEU A 664 7.65 19.85 -19.33
C LEU A 664 7.38 18.42 -18.79
N PRO A 665 7.63 18.14 -17.50
CA PRO A 665 7.11 16.92 -16.89
C PRO A 665 5.58 16.85 -17.00
N CYS A 666 5.03 15.65 -16.79
CA CYS A 666 3.59 15.49 -16.59
C CYS A 666 3.11 16.43 -15.46
N PRO A 667 1.86 16.93 -15.53
CA PRO A 667 1.27 17.71 -14.44
C PRO A 667 1.18 16.89 -13.14
N PRO A 668 0.90 17.53 -11.99
CA PRO A 668 0.46 16.80 -10.79
C PRO A 668 -0.71 15.86 -11.14
N ARG A 669 -0.92 14.81 -10.34
CA ARG A 669 -1.90 13.72 -10.59
C ARG A 669 -1.60 12.85 -11.84
N TYR A 670 -0.58 13.18 -12.63
CA TYR A 670 -0.19 12.42 -13.83
C TYR A 670 1.29 12.00 -13.83
N LYS A 671 1.54 10.78 -14.34
CA LYS A 671 2.83 10.10 -14.31
C LYS A 671 3.20 9.61 -15.70
N GLY A 672 4.46 9.74 -16.09
CA GLY A 672 4.84 9.43 -17.47
C GLY A 672 6.26 9.79 -17.86
N ASN A 673 6.54 9.79 -19.16
CA ASN A 673 7.84 10.16 -19.69
C ASN A 673 8.01 11.68 -19.84
N GLN A 674 9.26 12.14 -19.95
CA GLN A 674 9.58 13.53 -20.30
C GLN A 674 10.46 13.55 -21.55
N PRO A 675 9.88 13.66 -22.76
CA PRO A 675 10.65 13.70 -23.99
C PRO A 675 11.55 14.94 -24.12
N PHE A 676 12.72 14.73 -24.70
CA PHE A 676 13.61 15.77 -25.19
C PHE A 676 14.31 15.29 -26.47
N GLY A 677 14.75 16.22 -27.32
CA GLY A 677 15.39 15.87 -28.57
C GLY A 677 15.85 17.09 -29.38
N MET A 678 16.40 16.82 -30.56
CA MET A 678 16.71 17.81 -31.58
C MET A 678 16.19 17.29 -32.92
N GLY A 679 15.50 18.12 -33.69
CA GLY A 679 14.96 17.75 -34.99
C GLY A 679 13.53 17.23 -34.94
N VAL A 680 12.71 17.68 -35.90
CA VAL A 680 11.31 17.28 -36.11
C VAL A 680 11.10 15.76 -36.24
N GLU A 681 12.11 14.99 -36.63
CA GLU A 681 12.02 13.52 -36.67
C GLU A 681 12.09 12.89 -35.27
N ALA A 682 12.90 13.44 -34.35
CA ALA A 682 12.92 13.01 -32.96
C ALA A 682 11.59 13.35 -32.26
N ALA A 683 11.05 14.54 -32.52
CA ALA A 683 9.74 14.96 -32.02
C ALA A 683 8.59 14.01 -32.46
N LYS A 684 8.61 13.54 -33.71
CA LYS A 684 7.55 12.63 -34.21
C LYS A 684 7.60 11.21 -33.62
N LEU A 685 8.76 10.79 -33.11
CA LEU A 685 8.98 9.47 -32.55
C LEU A 685 8.83 9.45 -31.01
N ASN A 686 9.41 10.45 -30.34
CA ASN A 686 9.46 10.54 -28.88
C ASN A 686 8.35 11.48 -28.37
N LYS A 687 7.11 10.99 -28.38
CA LYS A 687 5.97 11.72 -27.80
C LYS A 687 5.85 11.51 -26.30
N GLN A 688 5.20 12.47 -25.65
CA GLN A 688 4.86 12.36 -24.24
C GLN A 688 3.59 11.54 -24.05
N VAL A 689 3.64 10.61 -23.11
CA VAL A 689 2.48 9.89 -22.57
C VAL A 689 2.49 10.15 -21.08
N CYS A 690 1.37 10.67 -20.58
CA CYS A 690 1.11 10.88 -19.16
C CYS A 690 -0.17 10.10 -18.84
N GLU A 691 -0.07 9.18 -17.89
CA GLU A 691 -1.16 8.34 -17.39
C GLU A 691 -1.58 8.86 -16.01
N GLN A 692 -2.85 8.68 -15.63
CA GLN A 692 -3.37 9.12 -14.34
C GLN A 692 -2.72 8.32 -13.21
N GLU A 693 -2.20 8.99 -12.19
CA GLU A 693 -1.57 8.33 -11.05
C GLU A 693 -2.65 7.75 -10.12
N ASN A 694 -2.45 6.52 -9.63
CA ASN A 694 -3.36 5.90 -8.67
C ASN A 694 -2.53 5.13 -7.64
N PRO A 695 -2.15 5.75 -6.51
CA PRO A 695 -1.20 5.14 -5.57
C PRO A 695 -1.62 3.79 -4.99
N CYS A 696 -2.92 3.50 -4.98
CA CYS A 696 -3.49 2.22 -4.55
C CYS A 696 -3.31 1.11 -5.59
N LYS A 697 -3.63 1.36 -6.87
CA LYS A 697 -3.38 0.42 -7.99
C LYS A 697 -1.89 0.25 -8.29
N ASP A 698 -1.14 1.36 -8.25
CA ASP A 698 0.30 1.41 -8.49
C ASP A 698 1.12 0.79 -7.34
N LYS A 699 0.50 0.55 -6.18
CA LYS A 699 1.13 0.09 -4.94
C LYS A 699 2.29 0.99 -4.47
N THR A 700 2.18 2.29 -4.73
CA THR A 700 3.14 3.33 -4.27
C THR A 700 2.72 3.99 -2.96
N HIS A 701 1.56 3.64 -2.42
CA HIS A 701 1.07 4.11 -1.12
C HIS A 701 1.96 3.69 0.06
N ASN A 702 1.86 4.43 1.16
CA ASN A 702 2.60 4.22 2.41
C ASN A 702 1.75 3.64 3.57
N CYS A 703 0.49 3.26 3.29
CA CYS A 703 -0.42 2.67 4.28
C CYS A 703 0.15 1.42 4.99
N HIS A 704 -0.31 1.18 6.22
CA HIS A 704 0.06 0.03 7.03
C HIS A 704 -0.33 -1.32 6.36
N ARG A 705 0.34 -2.42 6.73
CA ARG A 705 -0.04 -3.77 6.24
C ARG A 705 -1.48 -4.16 6.62
N SER A 706 -1.91 -3.73 7.81
CA SER A 706 -3.28 -3.89 8.31
C SER A 706 -4.17 -2.70 7.97
N ALA A 707 -3.79 -1.87 7.00
CA ALA A 707 -4.63 -0.83 6.41
C ALA A 707 -4.97 -1.16 4.96
N GLU A 708 -5.99 -0.50 4.44
CA GLU A 708 -6.38 -0.46 3.03
C GLU A 708 -6.02 0.91 2.44
N CYS A 709 -5.70 0.94 1.15
CA CYS A 709 -5.49 2.17 0.40
C CYS A 709 -6.79 2.51 -0.31
N ILE A 710 -7.49 3.53 0.18
CA ILE A 710 -8.77 3.98 -0.36
C ILE A 710 -8.48 5.13 -1.32
N TYR A 711 -8.70 4.90 -2.61
CA TYR A 711 -8.66 5.96 -3.61
C TYR A 711 -9.88 6.87 -3.41
N LEU A 712 -9.65 8.17 -3.26
CA LEU A 712 -10.71 9.17 -3.05
C LEU A 712 -11.24 9.63 -4.41
N GLY A 713 -10.36 10.19 -5.24
CA GLY A 713 -10.66 10.50 -6.63
C GLY A 713 -9.41 10.90 -7.40
N HIS A 714 -9.59 11.30 -8.66
CA HIS A 714 -8.50 11.85 -9.46
C HIS A 714 -8.14 13.28 -9.00
N PHE A 715 -9.16 14.09 -8.72
CA PHE A 715 -9.03 15.52 -8.41
C PHE A 715 -9.14 15.85 -6.90
N THR A 716 -9.37 14.85 -6.04
CA THR A 716 -9.39 15.05 -4.58
C THR A 716 -7.99 15.31 -4.03
N ASP A 717 -7.82 16.13 -2.99
CA ASP A 717 -6.53 16.27 -2.31
C ASP A 717 -6.60 15.78 -0.84
N PRO A 718 -5.99 14.62 -0.51
CA PRO A 718 -5.16 13.77 -1.35
C PRO A 718 -5.97 12.86 -2.29
N MET A 719 -5.28 12.30 -3.30
CA MET A 719 -5.87 11.29 -4.21
C MET A 719 -6.23 9.97 -3.50
N PHE A 720 -5.70 9.72 -2.31
CA PHE A 720 -5.98 8.52 -1.52
C PHE A 720 -5.87 8.78 -0.01
N LYS A 721 -6.67 8.07 0.79
CA LYS A 721 -6.48 7.93 2.23
C LYS A 721 -6.06 6.50 2.60
N CYS A 722 -5.47 6.35 3.77
CA CYS A 722 -5.16 5.05 4.38
C CYS A 722 -6.14 4.83 5.53
N GLU A 723 -6.83 3.70 5.56
CA GLU A 723 -7.77 3.37 6.65
C GLU A 723 -7.45 1.98 7.20
N CYS A 724 -7.56 1.79 8.51
CA CYS A 724 -7.27 0.50 9.14
C CYS A 724 -8.36 -0.53 8.79
N LYS A 725 -7.94 -1.75 8.44
CA LYS A 725 -8.85 -2.85 8.10
C LYS A 725 -9.62 -3.28 9.35
N ILE A 726 -10.87 -3.70 9.16
CA ILE A 726 -11.80 -4.13 10.22
C ILE A 726 -11.12 -5.09 11.23
N GLY A 727 -11.24 -4.78 12.52
CA GLY A 727 -10.48 -5.41 13.61
C GLY A 727 -9.09 -4.80 13.86
N TYR A 728 -8.81 -3.66 13.25
CA TYR A 728 -7.65 -2.83 13.53
C TYR A 728 -8.05 -1.34 13.54
N ALA A 729 -7.47 -0.58 14.46
CA ALA A 729 -7.67 0.86 14.61
C ALA A 729 -6.33 1.61 14.55
N GLY A 730 -6.33 2.87 14.10
CA GLY A 730 -5.11 3.67 13.95
C GLY A 730 -5.22 4.82 12.94
N ASP A 731 -4.08 5.42 12.59
CA ASP A 731 -3.96 6.52 11.62
C ASP A 731 -3.80 6.07 10.16
N GLY A 732 -4.05 4.78 9.88
CA GLY A 732 -3.87 4.14 8.56
C GLY A 732 -2.41 3.92 8.15
N LEU A 733 -1.44 4.64 8.73
CA LEU A 733 0.00 4.41 8.57
C LEU A 733 0.52 3.42 9.62
N ILE A 734 -0.14 3.39 10.78
CA ILE A 734 0.05 2.47 11.89
C ILE A 734 -1.34 2.01 12.33
N CYS A 735 -1.57 0.69 12.43
CA CYS A 735 -2.80 0.14 13.01
C CYS A 735 -2.49 -0.88 14.10
N GLY A 736 -3.11 -0.72 15.26
CA GLY A 736 -3.15 -1.69 16.36
C GLY A 736 -4.36 -2.61 16.24
N GLU A 737 -4.46 -3.61 17.13
CA GLU A 737 -5.66 -4.46 17.19
C GLU A 737 -6.82 -3.72 17.88
N ASP A 738 -8.00 -3.92 17.30
CA ASP A 738 -9.32 -3.48 17.76
C ASP A 738 -10.16 -4.77 17.94
N SER A 739 -10.83 -4.92 19.08
CA SER A 739 -11.46 -6.18 19.52
C SER A 739 -12.98 -6.19 19.30
N ASP A 740 -13.58 -5.02 19.50
CA ASP A 740 -14.99 -4.68 19.60
C ASP A 740 -15.48 -3.89 18.38
N LEU A 741 -14.56 -3.48 17.51
CA LEU A 741 -14.79 -2.85 16.21
C LEU A 741 -15.33 -1.41 16.30
N ASP A 742 -15.09 -0.72 17.42
CA ASP A 742 -15.55 0.65 17.66
C ASP A 742 -14.57 1.72 17.13
N GLY A 743 -13.46 1.30 16.52
CA GLY A 743 -12.45 2.17 15.95
C GLY A 743 -11.38 2.63 16.93
N TRP A 744 -11.33 2.15 18.18
CA TRP A 744 -10.23 2.43 19.10
C TRP A 744 -9.36 1.20 19.37
N PRO A 745 -8.03 1.36 19.45
CA PRO A 745 -7.13 0.24 19.65
C PRO A 745 -7.03 -0.14 21.12
N ASN A 746 -6.94 -1.44 21.39
CA ASN A 746 -6.76 -2.03 22.73
C ASN A 746 -5.55 -1.44 23.52
N GLN A 747 -4.60 -0.79 22.82
CA GLN A 747 -3.34 -0.27 23.34
C GLN A 747 -2.94 1.03 22.62
N ASN A 748 -2.29 1.95 23.34
CA ASN A 748 -1.78 3.21 22.78
C ASN A 748 -0.78 2.95 21.64
N LEU A 749 -0.98 3.62 20.51
CA LEU A 749 -0.16 3.52 19.30
C LEU A 749 0.83 4.70 19.20
N VAL A 750 1.84 4.54 18.34
CA VAL A 750 2.90 5.55 18.11
C VAL A 750 2.63 6.39 16.85
N CYS A 751 1.36 6.79 16.69
CA CYS A 751 0.85 7.61 15.58
C CYS A 751 1.47 9.03 15.54
N GLY A 752 1.17 9.76 14.47
CA GLY A 752 1.57 11.17 14.34
C GLY A 752 1.07 12.04 15.51
N ALA A 753 1.94 12.90 16.06
CA ALA A 753 1.64 13.70 17.26
C ALA A 753 0.50 14.74 17.13
N ASN A 754 -0.13 14.84 15.95
CA ASN A 754 -1.28 15.68 15.67
C ASN A 754 -2.59 14.88 15.51
N GLN A 755 -2.56 13.55 15.51
CA GLN A 755 -3.74 12.68 15.35
C GLN A 755 -4.10 12.05 16.69
N SER A 756 -5.22 12.50 17.28
CA SER A 756 -5.67 12.12 18.62
C SER A 756 -6.72 11.02 18.65
N TYR A 757 -7.39 10.77 17.52
CA TYR A 757 -8.45 9.77 17.36
C TYR A 757 -7.84 8.43 16.92
N HIS A 758 -8.49 7.31 17.26
CA HIS A 758 -8.13 5.95 16.85
C HIS A 758 -6.70 5.48 17.21
N CYS A 759 -5.95 6.25 18.02
CA CYS A 759 -4.54 5.98 18.36
C CYS A 759 -4.23 5.94 19.86
N LYS A 760 -5.17 6.34 20.72
CA LYS A 760 -5.09 6.13 22.18
C LYS A 760 -5.57 4.73 22.51
N LYS A 761 -5.17 4.17 23.67
CA LYS A 761 -5.83 2.99 24.24
C LYS A 761 -7.32 3.34 24.48
N ASP A 762 -8.21 2.50 23.96
CA ASP A 762 -9.65 2.52 24.27
C ASP A 762 -9.90 2.28 25.77
N ASN A 763 -10.95 2.85 26.36
CA ASN A 763 -11.24 2.73 27.80
C ASN A 763 -12.14 1.54 28.20
N CYS A 764 -12.84 0.90 27.27
CA CYS A 764 -13.75 -0.23 27.52
C CYS A 764 -13.54 -1.45 26.57
N PRO A 765 -12.36 -2.13 26.52
CA PRO A 765 -11.89 -2.94 25.37
C PRO A 765 -12.58 -4.30 25.09
N ASN A 766 -13.84 -4.48 25.50
CA ASN A 766 -14.70 -5.61 25.14
C ASN A 766 -16.19 -5.20 24.94
N LEU A 767 -16.48 -3.89 24.82
CA LEU A 767 -17.81 -3.30 24.72
C LEU A 767 -17.73 -1.98 23.91
N PRO A 768 -18.29 -1.93 22.68
CA PRO A 768 -18.15 -0.77 21.80
C PRO A 768 -18.64 0.54 22.45
N ASN A 769 -17.77 1.55 22.49
CA ASN A 769 -18.09 2.89 23.00
C ASN A 769 -17.28 3.96 22.26
N SER A 770 -17.47 3.99 20.94
CA SER A 770 -16.67 4.72 19.95
C SER A 770 -16.49 6.22 20.21
N GLY A 771 -17.35 6.85 21.02
CA GLY A 771 -17.21 8.25 21.45
C GLY A 771 -16.15 8.49 22.52
N GLN A 772 -15.70 7.42 23.18
CA GLN A 772 -14.72 7.44 24.27
C GLN A 772 -15.11 8.37 25.43
N GLU A 773 -16.39 8.46 25.73
CA GLU A 773 -16.88 9.14 26.91
C GLU A 773 -16.25 8.54 28.19
N ASP A 774 -15.85 9.45 29.08
CA ASP A 774 -15.02 9.29 30.28
C ASP A 774 -15.28 10.55 31.13
N PHE A 775 -16.38 10.53 31.88
CA PHE A 775 -16.90 11.73 32.52
C PHE A 775 -15.99 12.22 33.66
N ASP A 776 -15.56 11.34 34.56
CA ASP A 776 -14.72 11.67 35.72
C ASP A 776 -13.19 11.77 35.45
N LYS A 777 -12.70 11.12 34.37
CA LYS A 777 -11.28 10.98 34.00
C LYS A 777 -10.43 10.06 34.90
N ASP A 778 -11.01 8.99 35.43
CA ASP A 778 -10.32 7.80 35.96
C ASP A 778 -9.55 7.04 34.85
N GLY A 779 -10.16 6.90 33.67
CA GLY A 779 -9.61 6.20 32.50
C GLY A 779 -10.22 4.82 32.21
N GLN A 780 -11.25 4.43 32.97
CA GLN A 780 -12.37 3.61 32.48
C GLN A 780 -13.34 4.52 31.66
N GLY A 781 -14.52 4.06 31.26
CA GLY A 781 -15.43 4.87 30.44
C GLY A 781 -16.91 4.58 30.67
N ASP A 782 -17.75 5.56 30.37
CA ASP A 782 -19.20 5.66 30.64
C ASP A 782 -20.05 4.54 29.98
N ALA A 783 -19.43 3.59 29.29
CA ALA A 783 -20.08 2.38 28.77
C ALA A 783 -19.85 1.14 29.65
N CYS A 784 -18.74 1.11 30.40
CA CYS A 784 -18.28 -0.04 31.15
C CYS A 784 -17.93 0.26 32.62
N ASP A 785 -18.09 1.50 33.09
CA ASP A 785 -18.12 1.79 34.52
C ASP A 785 -19.47 1.49 35.18
N LYS A 786 -19.60 1.91 36.44
CA LYS A 786 -20.65 1.54 37.41
C LYS A 786 -20.98 2.66 38.40
N ASP A 787 -20.34 3.82 38.22
CA ASP A 787 -20.21 4.96 39.13
C ASP A 787 -19.58 6.08 38.26
N ASP A 788 -20.22 6.43 37.13
CA ASP A 788 -19.64 7.19 36.00
C ASP A 788 -19.08 8.58 36.40
N ASP A 789 -19.47 9.11 37.56
CA ASP A 789 -19.00 10.38 38.13
C ASP A 789 -18.21 10.26 39.45
N ASN A 790 -17.91 9.03 39.89
CA ASN A 790 -17.20 8.66 41.12
C ASN A 790 -17.80 9.27 42.42
N ASP A 791 -19.12 9.40 42.48
CA ASP A 791 -19.93 9.79 43.63
C ASP A 791 -19.89 8.75 44.77
N GLY A 792 -19.91 7.46 44.42
CA GLY A 792 -20.02 6.33 45.34
C GLY A 792 -21.44 5.76 45.50
N ILE A 793 -22.38 6.19 44.66
CA ILE A 793 -23.61 5.45 44.31
C ILE A 793 -23.25 4.53 43.11
N MET A 794 -24.23 3.88 42.46
CA MET A 794 -24.01 3.15 41.21
C MET A 794 -25.14 3.47 40.24
N ASP A 795 -24.86 3.60 38.96
CA ASP A 795 -25.75 4.21 37.95
C ASP A 795 -27.15 3.56 37.89
N GLU A 796 -27.25 2.22 38.06
CA GLU A 796 -28.53 1.48 38.17
C GLU A 796 -29.47 2.01 39.28
N GLY A 797 -28.96 2.81 40.22
CA GLY A 797 -29.68 3.43 41.32
C GLY A 797 -29.27 4.87 41.59
N ASP A 798 -28.70 5.56 40.60
CA ASP A 798 -28.39 6.98 40.63
C ASP A 798 -29.42 7.79 39.82
N ASN A 799 -29.83 8.96 40.32
CA ASN A 799 -30.71 9.89 39.61
C ASN A 799 -29.98 11.04 38.86
N CYS A 800 -28.65 11.09 38.92
CA CYS A 800 -27.78 11.87 38.04
C CYS A 800 -26.44 11.12 37.75
N PRO A 801 -26.43 9.97 37.06
CA PRO A 801 -25.20 9.18 36.83
C PRO A 801 -23.98 9.96 36.29
N LEU A 802 -24.23 11.05 35.56
CA LEU A 802 -23.21 11.91 34.96
C LEU A 802 -23.03 13.26 35.71
N LEU A 803 -23.33 13.39 37.02
CA LEU A 803 -23.20 14.68 37.74
C LEU A 803 -23.11 14.70 39.28
N TYR A 804 -22.15 13.99 39.86
CA TYR A 804 -21.73 13.90 41.28
C TYR A 804 -22.75 14.50 42.28
N ASN A 805 -23.68 13.71 42.78
CA ASN A 805 -24.77 14.18 43.64
C ASN A 805 -25.04 13.31 44.90
N PRO A 806 -24.07 13.08 45.85
CA PRO A 806 -24.10 11.92 46.79
C PRO A 806 -25.12 11.96 47.94
N ARG A 807 -26.19 12.73 47.75
CA ARG A 807 -27.39 12.82 48.58
C ARG A 807 -28.64 12.34 47.87
N GLN A 808 -28.60 12.11 46.55
CA GLN A 808 -29.75 11.67 45.75
C GLN A 808 -30.98 12.52 46.07
N PHE A 809 -30.84 13.83 45.85
CA PHE A 809 -31.93 14.79 46.02
C PHE A 809 -32.73 14.85 44.72
N ASP A 810 -34.03 14.81 44.90
CA ASP A 810 -35.08 14.82 43.87
C ASP A 810 -36.29 15.50 44.55
N TYR A 811 -36.82 16.53 43.91
CA TYR A 811 -37.87 17.37 44.49
C TYR A 811 -39.28 16.81 44.26
N ASP A 812 -39.61 16.45 43.01
CA ASP A 812 -40.96 16.11 42.55
C ASP A 812 -41.21 14.61 42.36
N LYS A 813 -40.17 13.81 42.07
CA LYS A 813 -40.07 12.36 41.83
C LYS A 813 -40.35 11.92 40.40
N ASP A 814 -39.69 12.56 39.44
CA ASP A 814 -39.62 12.12 38.04
C ASP A 814 -38.52 11.05 37.77
N LEU A 815 -37.59 10.86 38.74
CA LEU A 815 -36.41 9.99 38.74
C LEU A 815 -35.10 10.61 38.24
N VAL A 816 -35.09 11.91 37.95
CA VAL A 816 -33.90 12.75 37.75
C VAL A 816 -33.60 13.50 39.07
N GLY A 817 -32.36 13.95 39.28
CA GLY A 817 -31.95 14.62 40.52
C GLY A 817 -31.75 16.14 40.40
N ASP A 818 -32.02 16.86 41.50
CA ASP A 818 -31.87 18.32 41.74
C ASP A 818 -30.60 19.00 41.15
N ARG A 819 -29.60 18.20 40.74
CA ARG A 819 -28.30 18.63 40.21
C ARG A 819 -28.20 18.62 38.70
N CYS A 820 -28.83 17.65 38.04
CA CYS A 820 -28.78 17.42 36.59
C CYS A 820 -30.13 17.72 35.92
N ASP A 821 -31.20 17.76 36.69
CA ASP A 821 -32.55 18.13 36.27
C ASP A 821 -32.59 19.57 35.69
N ASN A 822 -33.05 19.69 34.44
CA ASN A 822 -33.25 20.95 33.73
C ASN A 822 -34.61 21.62 34.02
N CYS A 823 -35.53 20.94 34.72
CA CYS A 823 -36.74 21.52 35.31
C CYS A 823 -36.96 21.07 36.79
N PRO A 824 -36.10 21.50 37.77
CA PRO A 824 -36.06 21.07 39.18
C PRO A 824 -37.33 21.08 40.06
N TYR A 825 -38.50 21.40 39.50
CA TYR A 825 -39.80 21.49 40.17
C TYR A 825 -40.98 20.91 39.35
N GLU A 826 -40.81 20.50 38.09
CA GLU A 826 -41.91 20.15 37.15
C GLU A 826 -41.62 18.87 36.31
N HIS A 827 -41.64 17.72 36.97
CA HIS A 827 -41.54 16.33 36.52
C HIS A 827 -41.42 16.09 34.99
N ASN A 828 -40.20 15.88 34.51
CA ASN A 828 -39.88 15.66 33.09
C ASN A 828 -38.76 14.61 32.89
N PRO A 829 -39.03 13.30 33.07
CA PRO A 829 -38.00 12.25 33.09
C PRO A 829 -37.19 12.08 31.79
N ALA A 830 -37.68 12.65 30.70
CA ALA A 830 -37.02 12.64 29.39
C ALA A 830 -36.04 13.81 29.20
N GLN A 831 -36.07 14.82 30.09
CA GLN A 831 -35.14 15.96 30.13
C GLN A 831 -34.96 16.67 28.77
N ILE A 832 -36.06 16.77 28.01
CA ILE A 832 -36.09 17.43 26.70
C ILE A 832 -35.82 18.93 26.89
N ASP A 833 -34.99 19.47 26.00
CA ASP A 833 -34.47 20.83 25.95
C ASP A 833 -34.30 21.15 24.46
N THR A 834 -35.32 21.76 23.86
CA THR A 834 -35.47 21.86 22.40
C THR A 834 -34.49 22.86 21.76
N ASP A 835 -34.16 23.98 22.42
CA ASP A 835 -33.15 24.94 21.97
C ASP A 835 -31.71 24.62 22.47
N GLY A 836 -31.58 23.80 23.51
CA GLY A 836 -30.31 23.40 24.12
C GLY A 836 -29.74 24.41 25.12
N ASN A 837 -30.56 25.29 25.71
CA ASN A 837 -30.10 26.35 26.62
C ASN A 837 -29.83 25.87 28.06
N GLY A 838 -30.39 24.72 28.46
CA GLY A 838 -30.27 24.14 29.81
C GLY A 838 -31.49 24.34 30.72
N GLU A 839 -32.60 24.86 30.22
CA GLU A 839 -33.92 24.92 30.87
C GLU A 839 -34.92 24.12 30.04
N GLY A 840 -35.53 23.08 30.62
CA GLY A 840 -36.27 22.08 29.83
C GLY A 840 -37.65 22.52 29.33
N ASP A 841 -38.14 21.83 28.30
CA ASP A 841 -39.44 22.05 27.64
C ASP A 841 -40.63 22.07 28.63
N ALA A 842 -40.51 21.35 29.76
CA ALA A 842 -41.57 21.22 30.75
C ALA A 842 -41.74 22.46 31.66
N CYS A 843 -40.75 23.35 31.71
CA CYS A 843 -40.75 24.53 32.58
C CYS A 843 -40.54 25.87 31.85
N SER A 844 -40.04 25.88 30.61
CA SER A 844 -39.94 27.11 29.83
C SER A 844 -41.31 27.62 29.29
N GLU A 845 -41.43 28.94 29.11
CA GLU A 845 -42.59 29.60 28.45
C GLU A 845 -42.39 29.76 26.92
N ASP A 846 -41.21 29.39 26.41
CA ASP A 846 -40.64 29.59 25.06
C ASP A 846 -39.57 28.48 24.87
N ILE A 847 -39.91 27.35 24.21
CA ILE A 847 -39.07 26.12 24.25
C ILE A 847 -38.06 26.01 23.10
N ASP A 848 -38.22 26.75 22.01
CA ASP A 848 -37.29 26.76 20.88
C ASP A 848 -36.43 28.06 20.78
N GLY A 849 -36.71 29.04 21.64
CA GLY A 849 -35.87 30.21 21.88
C GLY A 849 -36.10 31.38 20.91
N ASP A 850 -37.24 31.44 20.21
CA ASP A 850 -37.49 32.41 19.12
C ASP A 850 -38.03 33.80 19.57
N GLU A 851 -38.27 34.00 20.86
CA GLU A 851 -38.96 35.15 21.48
C GLU A 851 -40.51 35.16 21.35
N VAL A 852 -41.14 34.11 20.79
CA VAL A 852 -42.59 33.87 20.78
C VAL A 852 -42.94 32.80 21.83
N LEU A 853 -43.93 33.09 22.68
CA LEU A 853 -44.34 32.17 23.74
C LEU A 853 -45.18 31.01 23.21
N ASN A 854 -45.01 29.80 23.77
CA ASN A 854 -45.66 28.54 23.36
C ASN A 854 -47.19 28.60 23.15
N GLU A 855 -47.93 29.51 23.82
CA GLU A 855 -49.39 29.69 23.65
C GLU A 855 -49.78 30.56 22.42
N GLN A 856 -48.82 31.20 21.78
CA GLN A 856 -49.00 32.17 20.68
C GLN A 856 -48.25 31.79 19.40
N ASP A 857 -47.31 30.84 19.52
CA ASP A 857 -46.49 30.32 18.45
C ASP A 857 -47.26 29.30 17.57
N ASN A 858 -47.00 29.33 16.25
CA ASN A 858 -47.48 28.36 15.27
C ASN A 858 -46.47 27.25 14.90
N CYS A 859 -45.22 27.32 15.38
CA CYS A 859 -44.24 26.23 15.36
C CYS A 859 -43.49 26.03 16.69
N PRO A 860 -44.17 25.64 17.81
CA PRO A 860 -43.57 25.50 19.16
C PRO A 860 -42.29 24.68 19.33
N TYR A 861 -41.77 24.01 18.30
CA TYR A 861 -40.55 23.21 18.35
C TYR A 861 -39.55 23.58 17.23
N THR A 862 -39.76 24.68 16.48
CA THR A 862 -39.02 25.00 15.25
C THR A 862 -38.91 26.50 14.99
N TYR A 863 -37.85 27.11 15.53
CA TYR A 863 -37.49 28.53 15.51
C TYR A 863 -37.97 29.31 14.27
N ASN A 864 -39.02 30.13 14.40
CA ASN A 864 -39.64 30.81 13.25
C ASN A 864 -40.12 32.24 13.55
N THR A 865 -39.21 33.13 13.97
CA THR A 865 -39.46 34.53 14.40
C THR A 865 -40.33 35.43 13.50
N ASP A 866 -40.61 35.05 12.26
CA ASP A 866 -41.52 35.76 11.36
C ASP A 866 -42.99 35.30 11.44
N GLN A 867 -43.25 34.18 12.13
CA GLN A 867 -44.54 33.54 12.36
C GLN A 867 -45.37 33.42 11.06
N LYS A 868 -44.68 33.04 9.98
CA LYS A 868 -45.26 32.91 8.66
C LYS A 868 -46.15 31.67 8.60
N ASP A 869 -47.38 31.91 8.16
CA ASP A 869 -48.43 30.92 7.90
C ASP A 869 -49.04 31.33 6.54
N THR A 870 -48.88 30.47 5.53
CA THR A 870 -49.14 30.81 4.13
C THR A 870 -50.58 30.53 3.69
N ASP A 871 -51.26 29.53 4.26
CA ASP A 871 -52.60 29.11 3.84
C ASP A 871 -53.69 29.23 4.93
N MET A 872 -53.29 29.58 6.15
CA MET A 872 -54.13 29.96 7.30
C MET A 872 -54.80 28.78 8.04
N ASP A 873 -54.06 27.70 8.22
CA ASP A 873 -54.48 26.51 8.97
C ASP A 873 -54.18 26.59 10.48
N GLY A 874 -53.11 27.31 10.87
CA GLY A 874 -52.67 27.51 12.25
C GLY A 874 -51.29 26.92 12.60
N VAL A 875 -50.62 26.25 11.67
CA VAL A 875 -49.23 25.77 11.73
C VAL A 875 -48.34 26.76 10.94
N GLY A 876 -47.07 26.87 11.31
CA GLY A 876 -46.13 27.76 10.61
C GLY A 876 -45.37 27.08 9.48
N ASP A 877 -45.03 27.86 8.44
CA ASP A 877 -44.28 27.46 7.25
C ASP A 877 -42.98 26.65 7.49
N GLN A 878 -42.39 26.73 8.69
CA GLN A 878 -41.13 26.05 9.04
C GLN A 878 -41.34 24.65 9.64
N CYS A 879 -42.54 24.34 10.13
CA CYS A 879 -42.90 23.06 10.75
C CYS A 879 -44.11 22.38 10.09
N ASP A 880 -44.81 23.07 9.19
CA ASP A 880 -45.89 22.54 8.37
C ASP A 880 -45.35 21.59 7.29
N ASN A 881 -45.87 20.35 7.27
CA ASN A 881 -45.55 19.33 6.27
C ASN A 881 -46.36 19.46 4.96
N CYS A 882 -47.25 20.45 4.85
CA CYS A 882 -47.96 20.86 3.64
C CYS A 882 -48.16 22.39 3.55
N PRO A 883 -47.10 23.24 3.47
CA PRO A 883 -47.13 24.71 3.62
C PRO A 883 -47.85 25.53 2.52
N LEU A 884 -48.74 24.88 1.77
CA LEU A 884 -49.58 25.41 0.70
C LEU A 884 -51.01 24.81 0.69
N LEU A 885 -51.33 23.85 1.58
CA LEU A 885 -52.54 23.00 1.56
C LEU A 885 -53.17 22.63 2.93
N HIS A 886 -53.31 23.59 3.86
CA HIS A 886 -54.15 23.60 5.07
C HIS A 886 -54.55 22.22 5.64
N ASN A 887 -53.78 21.74 6.63
CA ASN A 887 -53.92 20.42 7.24
C ASN A 887 -53.62 20.44 8.77
N PRO A 888 -54.45 21.08 9.64
CA PRO A 888 -54.08 21.39 11.04
C PRO A 888 -53.89 20.21 11.99
N GLU A 889 -54.08 18.98 11.51
CA GLU A 889 -53.78 17.76 12.25
C GLU A 889 -52.38 17.20 11.91
N GLN A 890 -51.67 17.82 10.95
CA GLN A 890 -50.31 17.51 10.47
C GLN A 890 -50.07 16.01 10.23
N ALA A 891 -51.13 15.32 9.79
CA ALA A 891 -51.14 13.88 9.62
C ALA A 891 -50.19 13.45 8.50
N ASP A 892 -49.24 12.59 8.85
CA ASP A 892 -48.33 11.90 7.94
C ASP A 892 -48.51 10.39 8.18
N SER A 893 -49.33 9.74 7.35
CA SER A 893 -49.71 8.33 7.49
C SER A 893 -48.60 7.35 7.09
N ASP A 894 -47.58 7.82 6.38
CA ASP A 894 -46.62 7.01 5.62
C ASP A 894 -45.15 7.32 5.99
N ASN A 895 -44.92 8.41 6.72
CA ASN A 895 -43.69 8.82 7.42
C ASN A 895 -42.54 9.27 6.48
N ASP A 896 -42.86 9.87 5.33
CA ASP A 896 -41.87 10.47 4.43
C ASP A 896 -41.47 11.92 4.80
N ARG A 897 -42.33 12.62 5.58
CA ARG A 897 -42.35 14.06 5.95
C ARG A 897 -43.23 14.96 5.06
N VAL A 898 -44.11 14.38 4.23
CA VAL A 898 -45.12 15.10 3.43
C VAL A 898 -46.51 14.76 3.98
N GLY A 899 -47.32 15.76 4.31
CA GLY A 899 -48.62 15.51 4.95
C GLY A 899 -49.69 14.91 4.02
N ASP A 900 -50.62 14.14 4.58
CA ASP A 900 -51.69 13.37 3.91
C ASP A 900 -52.58 14.17 2.91
N GLU A 901 -52.62 15.51 3.01
CA GLU A 901 -53.40 16.38 2.09
C GLU A 901 -52.58 16.93 0.90
N CYS A 902 -51.24 16.86 0.96
CA CYS A 902 -50.33 17.26 -0.13
C CYS A 902 -49.48 16.10 -0.69
N ASP A 903 -49.31 15.01 0.06
CA ASP A 903 -48.89 13.73 -0.48
C ASP A 903 -49.85 13.29 -1.59
N ASN A 904 -49.27 12.91 -2.72
CA ASN A 904 -49.99 12.27 -3.80
C ASN A 904 -49.28 11.04 -4.36
N ASN A 905 -48.20 10.59 -3.72
CA ASN A 905 -47.42 9.37 -4.01
C ASN A 905 -46.96 9.28 -5.49
N GLN A 906 -46.89 10.41 -6.20
CA GLN A 906 -46.36 10.47 -7.56
C GLN A 906 -44.89 10.91 -7.51
N ASP A 907 -44.05 9.90 -7.34
CA ASP A 907 -42.62 9.86 -7.68
C ASP A 907 -42.54 9.05 -9.01
N ILE A 908 -41.73 9.49 -9.99
CA ILE A 908 -41.74 8.91 -11.37
C ILE A 908 -40.47 8.15 -11.75
N ASP A 909 -39.37 8.44 -11.08
CA ASP A 909 -38.05 7.85 -11.25
C ASP A 909 -37.51 7.18 -9.98
N GLU A 910 -38.34 7.18 -8.93
CA GLU A 910 -38.36 6.37 -7.71
C GLU A 910 -37.30 6.79 -6.67
N ASP A 911 -36.94 8.07 -6.60
CA ASP A 911 -35.85 8.60 -5.75
C ASP A 911 -36.24 8.92 -4.30
N GLY A 912 -37.51 9.22 -4.05
CA GLY A 912 -38.07 9.58 -2.75
C GLY A 912 -38.87 10.88 -2.74
N HIS A 913 -38.61 11.80 -3.66
CA HIS A 913 -39.28 13.10 -3.72
C HIS A 913 -40.44 13.07 -4.73
N GLN A 914 -41.61 13.58 -4.34
CA GLN A 914 -42.74 13.63 -5.26
C GLN A 914 -42.56 14.74 -6.32
N ASN A 915 -43.08 14.50 -7.53
CA ASN A 915 -42.97 15.32 -8.77
C ASN A 915 -43.30 16.83 -8.63
N SER A 916 -43.86 17.27 -7.49
CA SER A 916 -44.24 18.64 -7.17
C SER A 916 -43.33 19.34 -6.15
N LEU A 917 -42.42 18.60 -5.52
CA LEU A 917 -41.42 19.08 -4.56
C LEU A 917 -40.00 18.85 -5.07
N ASP A 918 -39.80 17.80 -5.87
CA ASP A 918 -38.55 17.45 -6.55
C ASP A 918 -38.06 18.56 -7.51
N ASN A 919 -36.78 18.93 -7.39
CA ASN A 919 -36.10 19.91 -8.24
C ASN A 919 -35.57 19.33 -9.58
N CYS A 920 -35.55 18.00 -9.75
CA CYS A 920 -35.26 17.29 -11.01
C CYS A 920 -36.23 16.14 -11.38
N PRO A 921 -37.55 16.39 -11.62
CA PRO A 921 -38.65 15.40 -11.83
C PRO A 921 -38.58 14.30 -12.90
N TYR A 922 -37.40 13.95 -13.41
CA TYR A 922 -37.13 12.87 -14.37
C TYR A 922 -35.69 12.30 -14.28
N ILE A 923 -34.85 12.75 -13.34
CA ILE A 923 -33.47 12.28 -13.12
C ILE A 923 -33.19 12.11 -11.60
N PRO A 924 -33.10 10.87 -11.06
CA PRO A 924 -32.99 10.65 -9.61
C PRO A 924 -31.83 11.36 -8.92
N ASN A 925 -32.17 12.18 -7.92
CA ASN A 925 -31.28 12.94 -7.06
C ASN A 925 -31.90 13.07 -5.66
N ALA A 926 -31.98 11.96 -4.93
CA ALA A 926 -32.66 11.88 -3.65
C ALA A 926 -32.09 12.82 -2.57
N ASN A 927 -30.86 13.31 -2.74
CA ASN A 927 -30.25 14.34 -1.89
C ASN A 927 -30.66 15.78 -2.23
N GLN A 928 -31.38 15.99 -3.32
CA GLN A 928 -31.93 17.27 -3.83
C GLN A 928 -30.92 18.43 -3.89
N ALA A 929 -29.63 18.12 -4.06
CA ALA A 929 -28.57 19.13 -4.14
C ALA A 929 -28.83 20.14 -5.27
N ASP A 930 -28.65 21.41 -4.92
CA ASP A 930 -28.92 22.63 -5.69
C ASP A 930 -27.94 23.68 -5.14
N HIS A 931 -26.68 23.62 -5.60
CA HIS A 931 -25.57 24.34 -4.94
C HIS A 931 -25.66 25.86 -5.09
N ASP A 932 -26.13 26.36 -6.23
CA ASP A 932 -26.33 27.79 -6.48
C ASP A 932 -27.67 28.37 -5.95
N LYS A 933 -28.65 27.49 -5.65
CA LYS A 933 -30.00 27.80 -5.17
C LYS A 933 -30.89 28.54 -6.20
N ASP A 934 -30.78 28.19 -7.49
CA ASP A 934 -31.63 28.57 -8.64
C ASP A 934 -33.03 27.90 -8.60
N GLY A 935 -33.13 26.73 -7.97
CA GLY A 935 -34.37 25.94 -7.86
C GLY A 935 -34.45 24.78 -8.85
N LYS A 936 -33.31 24.24 -9.28
CA LYS A 936 -33.17 23.09 -10.17
C LYS A 936 -31.87 22.37 -9.80
N GLY A 937 -31.97 21.10 -9.44
CA GLY A 937 -30.85 20.39 -8.82
C GLY A 937 -29.71 20.05 -9.79
N ASP A 938 -28.50 19.92 -9.23
CA ASP A 938 -27.24 19.64 -9.94
C ASP A 938 -27.39 18.48 -10.96
N ALA A 939 -28.10 17.42 -10.55
CA ALA A 939 -28.28 16.20 -11.35
C ALA A 939 -29.03 16.41 -12.68
N CYS A 940 -29.74 17.53 -12.84
CA CYS A 940 -30.39 17.94 -14.08
C CYS A 940 -29.97 19.33 -14.57
N ASP A 941 -28.91 19.91 -14.01
CA ASP A 941 -28.29 21.13 -14.50
C ASP A 941 -27.18 20.90 -15.53
N PHE A 942 -26.52 22.00 -15.91
CA PHE A 942 -25.35 22.06 -16.80
C PHE A 942 -24.38 23.20 -16.40
N ASP A 943 -24.52 23.77 -15.20
CA ASP A 943 -23.89 25.01 -14.71
C ASP A 943 -24.08 25.10 -13.17
N ASP A 944 -23.71 24.04 -12.40
CA ASP A 944 -24.09 23.78 -10.99
C ASP A 944 -23.86 24.95 -9.98
N ASP A 945 -22.99 25.90 -10.29
CA ASP A 945 -22.65 27.07 -9.47
C ASP A 945 -23.10 28.42 -10.10
N ASN A 946 -23.91 28.36 -11.17
CA ASN A 946 -24.34 29.44 -12.06
C ASN A 946 -23.18 30.33 -12.56
N ASP A 947 -22.00 29.75 -12.75
CA ASP A 947 -20.82 30.50 -13.15
C ASP A 947 -20.89 31.02 -14.60
N GLY A 948 -21.47 30.21 -15.49
CA GLY A 948 -21.45 30.37 -16.94
C GLY A 948 -20.38 29.52 -17.64
N ILE A 949 -19.69 28.63 -16.91
CA ILE A 949 -18.79 27.60 -17.41
C ILE A 949 -19.45 26.24 -17.11
N PRO A 950 -19.87 25.47 -18.13
CA PRO A 950 -20.56 24.20 -17.88
C PRO A 950 -19.67 23.13 -17.24
N ASP A 951 -20.26 22.34 -16.33
CA ASP A 951 -19.63 21.30 -15.49
C ASP A 951 -18.70 20.34 -16.24
N ASP A 952 -19.02 19.98 -17.49
CA ASP A 952 -18.18 19.10 -18.31
C ASP A 952 -16.83 19.74 -18.73
N LYS A 953 -16.59 21.00 -18.32
CA LYS A 953 -15.38 21.79 -18.56
C LYS A 953 -14.89 22.53 -17.31
N ASP A 954 -15.64 22.53 -16.22
CA ASP A 954 -15.27 23.28 -15.02
C ASP A 954 -14.19 22.56 -14.18
N ASN A 955 -13.34 23.33 -13.49
CA ASN A 955 -12.33 22.84 -12.56
C ASN A 955 -12.67 23.07 -11.07
N CYS A 956 -13.77 23.75 -10.76
CA CYS A 956 -14.42 23.89 -9.45
C CYS A 956 -15.95 23.91 -9.59
N ARG A 957 -16.54 22.82 -10.09
CA ARG A 957 -17.98 22.68 -10.42
C ARG A 957 -18.97 23.35 -9.45
N LEU A 958 -18.67 23.36 -8.15
CA LEU A 958 -19.57 23.81 -7.08
C LEU A 958 -19.17 25.19 -6.49
N VAL A 959 -18.16 25.88 -7.04
CA VAL A 959 -17.52 27.05 -6.40
C VAL A 959 -17.14 28.16 -7.43
N PRO A 960 -17.96 29.23 -7.57
CA PRO A 960 -17.91 30.17 -8.70
C PRO A 960 -16.55 30.83 -9.00
N ASN A 961 -15.93 30.44 -10.12
CA ASN A 961 -14.56 30.81 -10.45
C ASN A 961 -14.28 31.18 -11.93
N LYS A 962 -15.19 31.87 -12.65
CA LYS A 962 -15.18 32.40 -14.06
C LYS A 962 -13.87 32.57 -14.85
N ASP A 963 -12.72 32.76 -14.21
CA ASP A 963 -11.39 32.80 -14.85
C ASP A 963 -10.65 31.45 -14.88
N GLN A 964 -11.24 30.39 -14.29
CA GLN A 964 -10.79 28.99 -14.30
C GLN A 964 -9.31 28.86 -13.89
N LEU A 965 -8.93 29.61 -12.85
CA LEU A 965 -7.55 29.74 -12.41
C LEU A 965 -7.05 28.46 -11.74
N ASP A 966 -6.22 27.71 -12.46
CA ASP A 966 -5.40 26.59 -11.98
C ASP A 966 -3.91 27.01 -12.07
N SER A 967 -3.28 27.27 -10.92
CA SER A 967 -1.91 27.80 -10.84
C SER A 967 -0.80 26.74 -10.82
N ASP A 968 -1.08 25.49 -10.44
CA ASP A 968 -0.08 24.41 -10.38
C ASP A 968 -0.20 23.36 -11.50
N GLY A 969 -1.35 23.34 -12.16
CA GLY A 969 -1.67 22.53 -13.34
C GLY A 969 -2.26 21.16 -13.03
N ASP A 970 -2.81 20.94 -11.84
CA ASP A 970 -3.40 19.64 -11.45
C ASP A 970 -4.79 19.37 -12.08
N GLY A 971 -5.48 20.42 -12.56
CA GLY A 971 -6.78 20.33 -13.21
C GLY A 971 -7.99 20.57 -12.31
N ARG A 972 -7.78 20.96 -11.04
CA ARG A 972 -8.77 21.55 -10.13
C ARG A 972 -8.44 23.04 -9.95
N GLY A 973 -9.43 23.89 -9.71
CA GLY A 973 -9.20 25.33 -9.56
C GLY A 973 -8.57 25.70 -8.22
N ASP A 974 -7.79 26.79 -8.20
CA ASP A 974 -7.14 27.37 -7.01
C ASP A 974 -8.14 27.72 -5.89
N VAL A 975 -9.42 27.92 -6.23
CA VAL A 975 -10.47 28.38 -5.31
C VAL A 975 -10.99 27.24 -4.42
N CYS A 976 -11.30 26.09 -5.01
CA CYS A 976 -11.83 24.90 -4.34
C CYS A 976 -10.71 23.89 -4.00
N LYS A 977 -9.48 24.36 -3.70
CA LYS A 977 -8.27 23.53 -3.86
C LYS A 977 -8.19 22.27 -2.98
N ASP A 978 -8.62 22.36 -1.72
CA ASP A 978 -8.53 21.29 -0.69
C ASP A 978 -9.91 20.96 -0.05
N ASP A 979 -10.97 21.56 -0.59
CA ASP A 979 -12.37 21.62 -0.14
C ASP A 979 -13.18 21.92 -1.42
N PHE A 980 -14.08 21.01 -1.85
CA PHE A 980 -14.62 21.00 -3.23
C PHE A 980 -15.98 21.67 -3.39
N ASP A 981 -16.83 21.56 -2.38
CA ASP A 981 -18.17 22.15 -2.23
C ASP A 981 -18.15 23.43 -1.36
N ASN A 982 -17.01 23.77 -0.74
CA ASN A 982 -16.79 25.00 0.02
C ASN A 982 -17.63 25.06 1.32
N ASP A 983 -17.92 23.91 1.93
CA ASP A 983 -18.59 23.79 3.24
C ASP A 983 -17.65 24.17 4.43
N ASN A 984 -16.33 24.28 4.20
CA ASN A 984 -15.22 24.51 5.15
C ASN A 984 -14.59 23.23 5.78
N ILE A 985 -14.99 22.02 5.37
CA ILE A 985 -14.38 20.74 5.75
C ILE A 985 -13.51 20.21 4.59
N PRO A 986 -12.23 19.85 4.82
CA PRO A 986 -11.37 19.37 3.74
C PRO A 986 -11.73 17.96 3.24
N ASP A 987 -11.58 17.71 1.93
CA ASP A 987 -11.81 16.46 1.18
C ASP A 987 -11.54 15.14 1.94
N ILE A 988 -10.50 15.12 2.77
CA ILE A 988 -9.98 13.93 3.47
C ILE A 988 -10.73 13.58 4.77
N LEU A 989 -11.36 14.58 5.38
CA LEU A 989 -12.16 14.46 6.60
C LEU A 989 -13.65 14.37 6.28
N ASP A 990 -14.04 14.88 5.12
CA ASP A 990 -15.40 14.87 4.62
C ASP A 990 -15.92 13.45 4.31
N VAL A 991 -17.24 13.29 4.38
CA VAL A 991 -17.96 12.06 4.01
C VAL A 991 -18.62 12.14 2.63
N CYS A 992 -18.98 13.34 2.17
CA CYS A 992 -19.59 13.62 0.89
C CYS A 992 -19.00 14.90 0.24
N PRO A 993 -17.70 14.94 -0.14
CA PRO A 993 -16.98 16.11 -0.68
C PRO A 993 -17.38 16.49 -2.12
N GLU A 994 -18.68 16.39 -2.44
CA GLU A 994 -19.35 16.96 -3.60
C GLU A 994 -20.79 17.40 -3.21
N ASN A 995 -21.01 17.86 -1.96
CA ASN A 995 -22.34 18.20 -1.40
C ASN A 995 -22.23 19.11 -0.15
N ASP A 996 -22.54 20.42 -0.29
CA ASP A 996 -22.42 21.45 0.76
C ASP A 996 -23.27 21.24 2.04
N ALA A 997 -24.15 20.23 2.03
CA ALA A 997 -25.04 19.91 3.14
C ALA A 997 -24.56 18.76 4.06
N ILE A 998 -23.58 17.91 3.68
CA ILE A 998 -23.30 16.64 4.37
C ILE A 998 -21.79 16.35 4.55
N SER A 999 -21.13 17.00 5.52
CA SER A 999 -19.68 16.81 5.75
C SER A 999 -19.29 15.84 6.88
N ASN A 1000 -20.24 15.33 7.67
CA ASN A 1000 -19.96 14.39 8.77
C ASN A 1000 -21.06 13.32 8.92
N THR A 1001 -20.73 12.13 9.45
CA THR A 1001 -21.77 11.17 9.89
C THR A 1001 -22.41 11.62 11.21
N ASP A 1002 -23.71 11.86 11.21
CA ASP A 1002 -24.44 12.41 12.36
C ASP A 1002 -25.91 11.91 12.45
N PHE A 1003 -26.18 11.04 13.42
CA PHE A 1003 -27.54 10.64 13.82
C PHE A 1003 -27.97 11.25 15.17
N ARG A 1004 -27.53 12.48 15.53
CA ARG A 1004 -28.05 13.22 16.71
C ARG A 1004 -29.51 13.61 16.52
N LYS A 1005 -29.87 14.06 15.32
CA LYS A 1005 -31.26 14.26 14.90
C LYS A 1005 -31.68 13.05 14.08
N PHE A 1006 -32.80 12.42 14.45
CA PHE A 1006 -33.38 11.30 13.71
C PHE A 1006 -34.90 11.31 13.82
N GLN A 1007 -35.57 10.85 12.78
CA GLN A 1007 -37.01 10.62 12.74
C GLN A 1007 -37.33 9.26 13.34
N MET A 1008 -38.26 9.24 14.31
CA MET A 1008 -38.76 8.03 14.95
C MET A 1008 -39.95 7.44 14.17
N VAL A 1009 -39.72 6.35 13.44
CA VAL A 1009 -40.74 5.72 12.59
C VAL A 1009 -41.28 4.46 13.26
N HIS A 1010 -42.57 4.47 13.59
CA HIS A 1010 -43.24 3.39 14.32
C HIS A 1010 -43.91 2.42 13.33
N LEU A 1011 -43.37 1.20 13.17
CA LEU A 1011 -43.81 0.28 12.11
C LEU A 1011 -45.03 -0.57 12.50
N ASP A 1012 -45.41 -0.62 13.79
CA ASP A 1012 -46.74 -1.01 14.25
C ASP A 1012 -47.26 -0.12 15.41
N PRO A 1013 -47.82 1.06 15.11
CA PRO A 1013 -48.34 1.98 16.14
C PRO A 1013 -49.63 1.47 16.83
N LYS A 1014 -50.03 0.22 16.57
CA LYS A 1014 -51.19 -0.46 17.17
C LYS A 1014 -50.80 -1.82 17.79
N GLY A 1015 -49.50 -2.01 18.06
CA GLY A 1015 -48.87 -3.26 18.50
C GLY A 1015 -49.34 -3.82 19.83
N THR A 1016 -48.93 -5.05 20.13
CA THR A 1016 -49.39 -5.80 21.31
C THR A 1016 -48.62 -5.50 22.60
N THR A 1017 -47.44 -4.88 22.51
CA THR A 1017 -46.65 -4.43 23.67
C THR A 1017 -46.89 -2.95 23.99
N GLN A 1018 -46.97 -2.10 22.96
CA GLN A 1018 -46.97 -0.64 23.09
C GLN A 1018 -45.78 -0.14 23.91
N ILE A 1019 -44.59 -0.64 23.54
CA ILE A 1019 -43.30 -0.18 24.07
C ILE A 1019 -42.50 0.34 22.88
N ASP A 1020 -42.38 1.65 22.78
CA ASP A 1020 -41.64 2.29 21.70
C ASP A 1020 -40.12 2.16 21.91
N PRO A 1021 -39.29 2.18 20.84
CA PRO A 1021 -37.85 2.04 20.98
C PRO A 1021 -37.20 3.23 21.72
N ASN A 1022 -36.50 2.97 22.82
CA ASN A 1022 -35.72 3.99 23.52
C ASN A 1022 -34.27 4.01 23.01
N TRP A 1023 -33.88 5.11 22.36
CA TRP A 1023 -32.56 5.32 21.75
C TRP A 1023 -31.73 6.34 22.55
N VAL A 1024 -30.50 5.99 22.88
CA VAL A 1024 -29.51 6.87 23.52
C VAL A 1024 -28.42 7.19 22.50
N VAL A 1025 -28.18 8.48 22.23
CA VAL A 1025 -27.13 8.93 21.31
C VAL A 1025 -25.81 9.14 22.06
N ARG A 1026 -24.72 8.63 21.49
CA ARG A 1026 -23.32 8.79 21.93
C ARG A 1026 -22.44 9.18 20.74
N HIS A 1027 -21.15 9.43 20.97
CA HIS A 1027 -20.17 9.79 19.92
C HIS A 1027 -20.64 10.91 18.97
N GLN A 1028 -21.40 11.87 19.52
CA GLN A 1028 -21.97 13.01 18.78
C GLN A 1028 -22.76 12.58 17.52
N GLY A 1029 -23.50 11.48 17.58
CA GLY A 1029 -24.33 10.98 16.48
C GLY A 1029 -23.76 9.77 15.74
N LYS A 1030 -22.54 9.34 16.05
CA LYS A 1030 -21.91 8.15 15.45
C LYS A 1030 -22.08 6.87 16.26
N GLU A 1031 -22.81 6.93 17.36
CA GLU A 1031 -23.19 5.77 18.15
C GLU A 1031 -24.61 5.92 18.69
N LEU A 1032 -25.43 4.90 18.50
CA LEU A 1032 -26.76 4.81 19.11
C LEU A 1032 -26.92 3.49 19.84
N VAL A 1033 -27.42 3.55 21.07
CA VAL A 1033 -27.74 2.39 21.91
C VAL A 1033 -29.23 2.31 22.10
N GLN A 1034 -29.83 1.20 21.67
CA GLN A 1034 -31.24 0.90 21.89
C GLN A 1034 -31.38 0.06 23.17
N THR A 1035 -32.24 0.48 24.09
CA THR A 1035 -32.27 -0.04 25.47
C THR A 1035 -33.53 -0.82 25.86
N ALA A 1036 -34.55 -0.92 25.01
CA ALA A 1036 -35.87 -1.45 25.36
C ALA A 1036 -36.36 -2.55 24.40
N ASN A 1037 -36.78 -3.70 24.94
CA ASN A 1037 -37.52 -4.68 24.14
C ASN A 1037 -38.84 -4.04 23.68
N SER A 1038 -38.95 -3.77 22.39
CA SER A 1038 -39.88 -2.80 21.79
C SER A 1038 -40.59 -3.34 20.54
N ASP A 1039 -41.73 -2.72 20.25
CA ASP A 1039 -42.42 -2.83 18.96
C ASP A 1039 -41.49 -2.38 17.80
N PRO A 1040 -41.71 -2.86 16.55
CA PRO A 1040 -40.78 -2.58 15.46
C PRO A 1040 -40.70 -1.10 15.13
N GLY A 1041 -39.49 -0.55 15.06
CA GLY A 1041 -39.29 0.86 14.75
C GLY A 1041 -37.91 1.19 14.19
N LEU A 1042 -37.80 2.42 13.69
CA LEU A 1042 -36.59 2.97 13.08
C LEU A 1042 -36.18 4.27 13.75
N ALA A 1043 -34.86 4.48 13.83
CA ALA A 1043 -34.25 5.80 13.94
C ALA A 1043 -33.64 6.14 12.58
N VAL A 1044 -34.30 7.00 11.80
CA VAL A 1044 -33.87 7.38 10.43
C VAL A 1044 -33.19 8.75 10.49
N GLY A 1045 -32.00 8.90 9.91
CA GLY A 1045 -31.30 10.19 9.84
C GLY A 1045 -32.08 11.24 9.04
N PHE A 1046 -31.57 12.46 8.98
CA PHE A 1046 -32.13 13.50 8.10
C PHE A 1046 -31.49 13.47 6.71
N ASP A 1047 -30.18 13.22 6.66
CA ASP A 1047 -29.33 13.13 5.49
C ASP A 1047 -29.83 12.14 4.43
N GLU A 1048 -29.80 12.58 3.17
CA GLU A 1048 -30.33 11.87 1.99
C GLU A 1048 -29.23 11.57 0.98
N PHE A 1049 -29.26 10.37 0.40
CA PHE A 1049 -28.15 9.85 -0.40
C PHE A 1049 -28.60 9.28 -1.75
N ASN A 1050 -27.83 9.61 -2.79
CA ASN A 1050 -27.88 8.93 -4.07
C ASN A 1050 -27.14 7.60 -3.98
N ALA A 1051 -25.81 7.65 -4.00
CA ALA A 1051 -24.93 6.50 -3.95
C ALA A 1051 -24.10 6.56 -2.68
N VAL A 1052 -24.15 5.49 -1.87
CA VAL A 1052 -23.62 5.51 -0.50
C VAL A 1052 -22.97 4.19 -0.12
N ASP A 1053 -21.87 4.28 0.60
CA ASP A 1053 -21.32 3.18 1.40
C ASP A 1053 -21.64 3.48 2.88
N PHE A 1054 -22.19 2.51 3.60
CA PHE A 1054 -22.60 2.69 5.00
C PHE A 1054 -22.12 1.51 5.86
N SER A 1055 -21.37 1.81 6.92
CA SER A 1055 -20.79 0.84 7.83
C SER A 1055 -21.06 1.20 9.28
N GLY A 1056 -20.99 0.20 10.13
CA GLY A 1056 -21.16 0.36 11.56
C GLY A 1056 -20.95 -0.96 12.29
N THR A 1057 -20.84 -0.87 13.60
CA THR A 1057 -20.57 -1.99 14.49
C THR A 1057 -21.83 -2.37 15.24
N PHE A 1058 -22.24 -3.62 15.04
CA PHE A 1058 -23.37 -4.27 15.68
C PHE A 1058 -22.89 -5.13 16.86
N TYR A 1059 -23.45 -4.87 18.03
CA TYR A 1059 -23.16 -5.62 19.26
C TYR A 1059 -24.44 -5.69 20.11
N VAL A 1060 -24.63 -6.80 20.83
CA VAL A 1060 -25.77 -7.00 21.74
C VAL A 1060 -25.25 -7.28 23.14
N ASN A 1061 -25.48 -6.35 24.06
CA ASN A 1061 -24.89 -6.33 25.41
C ASN A 1061 -25.72 -7.11 26.45
N THR A 1062 -26.35 -8.21 26.03
CA THR A 1062 -27.26 -8.99 26.88
C THR A 1062 -27.29 -10.47 26.48
N ASP A 1063 -27.62 -11.35 27.43
CA ASP A 1063 -27.94 -12.77 27.21
C ASP A 1063 -29.47 -13.02 27.13
N ARG A 1064 -30.22 -11.97 26.81
CA ARG A 1064 -31.70 -11.95 26.76
C ARG A 1064 -32.25 -11.70 25.37
N ASP A 1065 -33.39 -12.35 25.15
CA ASP A 1065 -34.11 -12.44 23.88
C ASP A 1065 -33.26 -12.99 22.72
N ASP A 1066 -33.89 -13.24 21.58
CA ASP A 1066 -33.24 -13.92 20.44
C ASP A 1066 -33.53 -13.25 19.09
N ASP A 1067 -33.88 -11.96 19.14
CA ASP A 1067 -34.74 -11.24 18.19
C ASP A 1067 -33.98 -10.35 17.19
N TYR A 1068 -34.68 -9.39 16.55
CA TYR A 1068 -34.25 -8.71 15.33
C TYR A 1068 -33.65 -7.33 15.62
N ALA A 1069 -32.49 -7.07 14.99
CA ALA A 1069 -31.91 -5.73 14.87
C ALA A 1069 -31.14 -5.59 13.55
N GLY A 1070 -30.78 -4.36 13.18
CA GLY A 1070 -30.03 -4.05 11.97
C GLY A 1070 -30.19 -2.60 11.53
N PHE A 1071 -30.25 -2.35 10.22
CA PHE A 1071 -30.26 -1.00 9.65
C PHE A 1071 -31.11 -0.91 8.37
N VAL A 1072 -31.51 0.31 8.02
CA VAL A 1072 -32.23 0.65 6.78
C VAL A 1072 -31.40 1.57 5.90
N PHE A 1073 -31.66 1.52 4.60
CA PHE A 1073 -31.03 2.39 3.60
C PHE A 1073 -31.98 2.60 2.42
N GLY A 1074 -31.82 3.73 1.72
CA GLY A 1074 -32.78 4.14 0.70
C GLY A 1074 -34.19 4.24 1.29
N TYR A 1075 -34.30 4.76 2.52
CA TYR A 1075 -35.59 5.05 3.14
C TYR A 1075 -36.17 6.29 2.49
N GLN A 1076 -37.38 6.16 1.99
CA GLN A 1076 -38.19 7.25 1.44
C GLN A 1076 -39.38 7.45 2.39
N SER A 1077 -40.09 6.35 2.66
CA SER A 1077 -41.18 6.30 3.62
C SER A 1077 -41.24 4.97 4.37
N SER A 1078 -42.10 4.85 5.38
CA SER A 1078 -42.37 3.60 6.11
C SER A 1078 -43.01 2.52 5.22
N SER A 1079 -43.51 2.87 4.03
CA SER A 1079 -43.91 1.93 2.99
C SER A 1079 -42.78 1.58 2.01
N ARG A 1080 -41.72 2.39 1.94
CA ARG A 1080 -40.70 2.41 0.87
C ARG A 1080 -39.27 2.51 1.45
N PHE A 1081 -38.64 1.37 1.73
CA PHE A 1081 -37.24 1.30 2.17
C PHE A 1081 -36.56 -0.06 1.92
N TYR A 1082 -35.23 -0.11 1.87
CA TYR A 1082 -34.48 -1.36 2.03
C TYR A 1082 -34.08 -1.58 3.50
N VAL A 1083 -34.07 -2.84 3.95
CA VAL A 1083 -33.69 -3.21 5.32
C VAL A 1083 -32.73 -4.39 5.35
N VAL A 1084 -31.68 -4.27 6.15
CA VAL A 1084 -30.82 -5.37 6.60
C VAL A 1084 -31.17 -5.68 8.04
N MET A 1085 -31.68 -6.89 8.29
CA MET A 1085 -32.11 -7.33 9.62
C MET A 1085 -31.53 -8.70 9.97
N TRP A 1086 -31.14 -8.89 11.23
CA TRP A 1086 -30.46 -10.11 11.69
C TRP A 1086 -31.09 -10.61 12.99
N LYS A 1087 -31.45 -11.90 13.02
CA LYS A 1087 -32.04 -12.59 14.18
C LYS A 1087 -31.14 -13.69 14.72
N GLN A 1088 -31.12 -13.90 16.04
CA GLN A 1088 -30.26 -14.88 16.71
C GLN A 1088 -30.77 -16.32 16.52
N ILE A 1089 -32.03 -16.58 16.86
CA ILE A 1089 -32.63 -17.92 16.85
C ILE A 1089 -33.88 -17.94 15.98
N THR A 1090 -34.10 -19.03 15.25
CA THR A 1090 -35.27 -19.17 14.37
C THR A 1090 -36.57 -19.27 15.17
N GLN A 1091 -37.44 -18.26 15.05
CA GLN A 1091 -38.65 -18.10 15.86
C GLN A 1091 -39.86 -17.76 14.98
N THR A 1092 -41.02 -18.33 15.31
CA THR A 1092 -42.29 -17.98 14.63
C THR A 1092 -42.96 -16.87 15.44
N TYR A 1093 -43.36 -15.77 14.79
CA TYR A 1093 -43.96 -14.64 15.49
C TYR A 1093 -45.22 -15.08 16.27
N TRP A 1094 -45.42 -14.49 17.45
CA TRP A 1094 -46.50 -14.88 18.35
C TRP A 1094 -47.89 -14.51 17.80
N GLU A 1095 -47.99 -13.42 17.03
CA GLU A 1095 -49.23 -13.05 16.36
C GLU A 1095 -49.42 -13.84 15.05
N VAL A 1096 -50.49 -14.64 15.02
CA VAL A 1096 -50.88 -15.48 13.88
C VAL A 1096 -51.66 -14.70 12.81
N ASN A 1097 -52.12 -13.50 13.15
CA ASN A 1097 -52.78 -12.54 12.26
C ASN A 1097 -51.80 -11.41 11.91
N PRO A 1098 -51.93 -10.80 10.72
CA PRO A 1098 -52.83 -11.18 9.62
C PRO A 1098 -52.30 -12.38 8.82
N SER A 1099 -51.01 -12.71 8.99
CA SER A 1099 -50.32 -13.85 8.37
C SER A 1099 -49.37 -14.53 9.36
N LYS A 1100 -48.96 -15.77 9.08
CA LYS A 1100 -47.97 -16.47 9.92
C LYS A 1100 -46.55 -16.11 9.48
N ALA A 1101 -45.88 -15.29 10.28
CA ALA A 1101 -44.49 -14.93 10.06
C ALA A 1101 -43.52 -15.96 10.66
N PHE A 1102 -42.61 -16.48 9.83
CA PHE A 1102 -41.50 -17.33 10.27
C PHE A 1102 -40.19 -16.55 10.10
N GLY A 1103 -39.58 -16.14 11.22
CA GLY A 1103 -38.29 -15.46 11.24
C GLY A 1103 -37.17 -16.47 11.41
N ILE A 1104 -36.25 -16.52 10.45
CA ILE A 1104 -35.12 -17.44 10.42
C ILE A 1104 -33.86 -16.70 10.87
N ALA A 1105 -33.04 -17.36 11.68
CA ALA A 1105 -31.75 -16.84 12.12
C ALA A 1105 -30.81 -16.66 10.91
N GLY A 1106 -30.03 -15.58 10.90
CA GLY A 1106 -29.25 -15.19 9.71
C GLY A 1106 -29.53 -13.76 9.26
N VAL A 1107 -28.52 -13.13 8.65
CA VAL A 1107 -28.65 -11.80 8.06
C VAL A 1107 -29.62 -11.86 6.89
N SER A 1108 -30.57 -10.93 6.81
CA SER A 1108 -31.61 -10.86 5.79
C SER A 1108 -31.61 -9.46 5.17
N LEU A 1109 -31.41 -9.38 3.85
CA LEU A 1109 -31.61 -8.16 3.07
C LEU A 1109 -33.00 -8.22 2.43
N LYS A 1110 -33.84 -7.21 2.67
CA LYS A 1110 -35.20 -7.13 2.15
C LYS A 1110 -35.47 -5.75 1.55
N VAL A 1111 -36.43 -5.70 0.65
CA VAL A 1111 -37.07 -4.46 0.18
C VAL A 1111 -38.50 -4.43 0.67
N VAL A 1112 -38.88 -3.30 1.26
CA VAL A 1112 -40.23 -3.00 1.73
C VAL A 1112 -40.92 -2.16 0.66
N ASN A 1113 -42.08 -2.63 0.20
CA ASN A 1113 -42.94 -1.90 -0.73
C ASN A 1113 -44.38 -2.24 -0.31
N SER A 1114 -44.89 -1.49 0.67
CA SER A 1114 -46.12 -1.79 1.40
C SER A 1114 -47.35 -1.17 0.75
N THR A 1115 -48.31 -2.00 0.35
CA THR A 1115 -49.63 -1.51 -0.10
C THR A 1115 -50.61 -1.21 1.05
N THR A 1116 -50.10 -1.06 2.28
CA THR A 1116 -50.94 -0.82 3.48
C THR A 1116 -50.38 0.20 4.47
N GLY A 1117 -49.17 0.72 4.25
CA GLY A 1117 -48.44 1.46 5.30
C GLY A 1117 -48.08 0.58 6.50
N THR A 1118 -47.92 1.23 7.66
CA THR A 1118 -47.56 0.63 8.96
C THR A 1118 -48.68 -0.23 9.57
N GLY A 1119 -48.32 -1.10 10.52
CA GLY A 1119 -49.24 -1.93 11.29
C GLY A 1119 -49.09 -3.44 11.08
N GLU A 1120 -50.11 -4.20 11.53
CA GLU A 1120 -50.07 -5.67 11.65
C GLU A 1120 -49.62 -6.42 10.37
N HIS A 1121 -49.92 -5.87 9.18
CA HIS A 1121 -49.53 -6.44 7.89
C HIS A 1121 -48.02 -6.32 7.64
N LEU A 1122 -47.47 -5.11 7.78
CA LEU A 1122 -46.07 -4.82 7.50
C LEU A 1122 -45.17 -5.47 8.55
N ARG A 1123 -45.53 -5.37 9.83
CA ARG A 1123 -44.88 -6.05 10.96
C ARG A 1123 -44.68 -7.55 10.71
N ASN A 1124 -45.75 -8.27 10.37
CA ASN A 1124 -45.66 -9.71 10.12
C ASN A 1124 -44.86 -10.02 8.84
N ALA A 1125 -44.90 -9.14 7.83
CA ALA A 1125 -44.07 -9.27 6.63
C ALA A 1125 -42.57 -9.07 6.94
N LEU A 1126 -42.22 -8.08 7.76
CA LEU A 1126 -40.87 -7.78 8.22
C LEU A 1126 -40.29 -8.95 9.04
N TRP A 1127 -41.05 -9.52 9.98
CA TRP A 1127 -40.59 -10.70 10.73
C TRP A 1127 -40.38 -11.93 9.84
N HIS A 1128 -41.13 -12.08 8.74
CA HIS A 1128 -41.04 -13.28 7.91
C HIS A 1128 -39.79 -13.28 7.02
N THR A 1129 -38.91 -14.28 7.17
CA THR A 1129 -37.88 -14.59 6.15
C THR A 1129 -38.54 -15.23 4.93
N GLY A 1130 -38.69 -14.46 3.86
CA GLY A 1130 -39.40 -14.83 2.64
C GLY A 1130 -40.14 -13.63 2.01
N ASP A 1131 -40.99 -13.91 1.02
CA ASP A 1131 -41.79 -12.88 0.34
C ASP A 1131 -43.21 -12.84 0.89
N THR A 1132 -43.66 -11.64 1.25
CA THR A 1132 -45.06 -11.34 1.58
C THR A 1132 -45.62 -10.39 0.51
N PRO A 1133 -46.49 -10.89 -0.40
CA PRO A 1133 -46.94 -10.12 -1.56
C PRO A 1133 -47.61 -8.79 -1.19
N GLY A 1134 -47.15 -7.69 -1.80
CA GLY A 1134 -47.63 -6.33 -1.54
C GLY A 1134 -47.17 -5.74 -0.21
N GLN A 1135 -46.10 -6.28 0.39
CA GLN A 1135 -45.54 -5.83 1.68
C GLN A 1135 -44.01 -5.80 1.65
N VAL A 1136 -43.39 -6.98 1.56
CA VAL A 1136 -41.93 -7.15 1.71
C VAL A 1136 -41.46 -8.27 0.80
N ARG A 1137 -40.35 -8.06 0.10
CA ARG A 1137 -39.63 -9.08 -0.69
C ARG A 1137 -38.25 -9.29 -0.10
N THR A 1138 -37.87 -10.53 0.18
CA THR A 1138 -36.52 -10.84 0.65
C THR A 1138 -35.58 -10.92 -0.56
N LEU A 1139 -34.66 -9.97 -0.68
CA LEU A 1139 -33.68 -9.92 -1.77
C LEU A 1139 -32.60 -10.99 -1.58
N TRP A 1140 -32.16 -11.20 -0.34
CA TRP A 1140 -31.14 -12.18 0.03
C TRP A 1140 -31.25 -12.56 1.51
N HIS A 1141 -30.81 -13.76 1.87
CA HIS A 1141 -30.68 -14.23 3.26
C HIS A 1141 -29.48 -15.17 3.36
N ASP A 1142 -28.73 -15.13 4.46
CA ASP A 1142 -27.57 -16.01 4.68
C ASP A 1142 -27.98 -17.49 4.59
N PRO A 1143 -27.50 -18.26 3.58
CA PRO A 1143 -27.89 -19.66 3.41
C PRO A 1143 -27.27 -20.60 4.46
N LYS A 1144 -26.40 -20.09 5.35
CA LYS A 1144 -25.89 -20.83 6.51
C LYS A 1144 -26.82 -20.70 7.73
N ASN A 1145 -27.75 -19.74 7.71
CA ASN A 1145 -28.66 -19.37 8.78
C ASN A 1145 -27.95 -19.06 10.11
N ILE A 1146 -26.81 -18.34 10.06
CA ILE A 1146 -26.01 -18.02 11.25
C ILE A 1146 -26.59 -16.78 11.94
N GLY A 1147 -27.22 -16.98 13.09
CA GLY A 1147 -27.57 -15.88 14.01
C GLY A 1147 -26.34 -15.20 14.60
N TRP A 1148 -26.56 -14.01 15.16
CA TRP A 1148 -25.57 -13.32 15.98
C TRP A 1148 -25.31 -14.07 17.30
N LYS A 1149 -24.44 -13.53 18.15
CA LYS A 1149 -24.05 -14.10 19.45
C LYS A 1149 -24.07 -12.99 20.50
N ASP A 1150 -24.47 -13.35 21.72
CA ASP A 1150 -24.36 -12.51 22.91
C ASP A 1150 -22.93 -11.94 23.03
N TYR A 1151 -22.80 -10.67 23.44
CA TYR A 1151 -21.51 -10.03 23.76
C TYR A 1151 -20.43 -10.18 22.67
N THR A 1152 -20.83 -10.16 21.41
CA THR A 1152 -19.92 -10.35 20.26
C THR A 1152 -20.06 -9.20 19.27
N ALA A 1153 -18.93 -8.61 18.88
CA ALA A 1153 -18.88 -7.51 17.93
C ALA A 1153 -18.86 -7.99 16.47
N TYR A 1154 -19.64 -7.30 15.64
CA TYR A 1154 -19.71 -7.52 14.21
C TYR A 1154 -19.68 -6.20 13.45
N ARG A 1155 -18.87 -6.08 12.39
CA ARG A 1155 -18.92 -4.92 11.50
C ARG A 1155 -19.80 -5.22 10.30
N TRP A 1156 -20.77 -4.36 9.98
CA TRP A 1156 -21.43 -4.38 8.67
C TRP A 1156 -20.80 -3.39 7.71
N HIS A 1157 -20.91 -3.67 6.41
CA HIS A 1157 -20.58 -2.76 5.32
C HIS A 1157 -21.60 -2.95 4.19
N LEU A 1158 -22.43 -1.93 3.99
CA LEU A 1158 -23.29 -1.75 2.83
C LEU A 1158 -22.51 -1.06 1.71
N ILE A 1159 -22.78 -1.44 0.47
CA ILE A 1159 -22.43 -0.70 -0.75
C ILE A 1159 -23.72 -0.56 -1.58
N HIS A 1160 -24.19 0.66 -1.81
CA HIS A 1160 -25.40 0.95 -2.59
C HIS A 1160 -25.10 1.91 -3.75
N ARG A 1161 -25.47 1.52 -4.98
CA ARG A 1161 -25.31 2.32 -6.21
C ARG A 1161 -26.60 2.27 -7.04
N PRO A 1162 -27.69 2.94 -6.64
CA PRO A 1162 -29.02 2.79 -7.23
C PRO A 1162 -29.09 3.16 -8.73
N LYS A 1163 -28.23 4.07 -9.20
CA LYS A 1163 -27.99 4.34 -10.64
C LYS A 1163 -27.80 3.04 -11.45
N THR A 1164 -27.09 2.05 -10.90
CA THR A 1164 -26.99 0.67 -11.46
C THR A 1164 -27.95 -0.34 -10.81
N GLY A 1165 -28.42 -0.05 -9.60
CA GLY A 1165 -29.20 -0.96 -8.75
C GLY A 1165 -28.34 -1.92 -7.93
N PHE A 1166 -27.02 -1.73 -7.91
CA PHE A 1166 -26.12 -2.60 -7.16
C PHE A 1166 -26.28 -2.41 -5.65
N ILE A 1167 -26.47 -3.52 -4.94
CA ILE A 1167 -26.46 -3.62 -3.49
C ILE A 1167 -25.46 -4.73 -3.10
N ARG A 1168 -24.60 -4.48 -2.11
CA ARG A 1168 -23.83 -5.53 -1.43
C ARG A 1168 -23.79 -5.27 0.06
N VAL A 1169 -23.96 -6.33 0.85
CA VAL A 1169 -23.87 -6.31 2.31
C VAL A 1169 -22.84 -7.34 2.74
N VAL A 1170 -21.79 -6.90 3.44
CA VAL A 1170 -20.76 -7.76 4.04
C VAL A 1170 -20.83 -7.61 5.56
N VAL A 1171 -20.76 -8.72 6.29
CA VAL A 1171 -20.75 -8.75 7.77
C VAL A 1171 -19.56 -9.54 8.26
N TYR A 1172 -18.75 -8.93 9.12
CA TYR A 1172 -17.52 -9.46 9.69
C TYR A 1172 -17.75 -9.86 11.15
N GLU A 1173 -17.21 -11.00 11.58
CA GLU A 1173 -17.04 -11.35 13.00
C GLU A 1173 -15.58 -11.08 13.37
N GLY A 1174 -15.35 -10.04 14.17
CA GLY A 1174 -14.00 -9.48 14.34
C GLY A 1174 -13.37 -9.17 12.97
N LYS A 1175 -12.28 -9.87 12.65
CA LYS A 1175 -11.48 -9.70 11.43
C LYS A 1175 -11.94 -10.54 10.22
N GLN A 1176 -12.94 -11.42 10.38
CA GLN A 1176 -13.28 -12.44 9.36
C GLN A 1176 -14.67 -12.20 8.76
N ILE A 1177 -14.78 -12.23 7.42
CA ILE A 1177 -16.07 -12.20 6.72
C ILE A 1177 -16.90 -13.42 7.15
N MET A 1178 -17.96 -13.17 7.91
CA MET A 1178 -18.92 -14.18 8.37
C MET A 1178 -20.03 -14.36 7.33
N ALA A 1179 -20.54 -13.26 6.77
CA ALA A 1179 -21.53 -13.25 5.70
C ALA A 1179 -21.18 -12.21 4.61
N ASP A 1180 -21.57 -12.49 3.37
CA ASP A 1180 -21.46 -11.61 2.21
C ASP A 1180 -22.64 -11.95 1.30
N SER A 1181 -23.43 -10.95 0.91
CA SER A 1181 -24.53 -11.14 -0.05
C SER A 1181 -24.04 -11.47 -1.45
N GLY A 1182 -22.80 -11.10 -1.76
CA GLY A 1182 -22.36 -10.89 -3.14
C GLY A 1182 -23.10 -9.72 -3.79
N PRO A 1183 -22.97 -9.55 -5.12
CA PRO A 1183 -23.66 -8.50 -5.86
C PRO A 1183 -25.15 -8.84 -6.02
N VAL A 1184 -25.99 -8.15 -5.24
CA VAL A 1184 -27.45 -8.12 -5.42
C VAL A 1184 -27.79 -6.96 -6.35
N TYR A 1185 -28.86 -7.11 -7.15
CA TYR A 1185 -29.32 -6.06 -8.06
C TYR A 1185 -30.82 -5.79 -7.85
N ASP A 1186 -31.13 -4.58 -7.38
CA ASP A 1186 -32.51 -4.10 -7.23
C ASP A 1186 -32.63 -2.62 -7.60
N LYS A 1187 -33.81 -2.21 -8.08
CA LYS A 1187 -34.10 -0.84 -8.53
C LYS A 1187 -35.52 -0.43 -8.12
N THR A 1188 -35.95 -0.86 -6.94
CA THR A 1188 -37.27 -0.44 -6.41
C THR A 1188 -37.20 1.02 -5.94
N PHE A 1189 -36.07 1.43 -5.37
CA PHE A 1189 -35.79 2.80 -4.90
C PHE A 1189 -34.45 3.29 -5.44
N ALA A 1190 -34.39 4.56 -5.84
CA ALA A 1190 -33.27 5.18 -6.56
C ALA A 1190 -32.35 6.05 -5.67
N GLY A 1191 -32.65 6.18 -4.39
CA GLY A 1191 -31.87 6.88 -3.37
C GLY A 1191 -32.58 6.84 -2.02
N GLY A 1192 -32.27 7.78 -1.12
CA GLY A 1192 -33.01 8.05 0.13
C GLY A 1192 -32.15 7.98 1.39
N ARG A 1193 -32.81 8.01 2.55
CA ARG A 1193 -32.21 8.14 3.89
C ARG A 1193 -31.59 6.84 4.42
N LEU A 1194 -30.69 6.98 5.39
CA LEU A 1194 -30.14 5.90 6.20
C LEU A 1194 -30.80 5.84 7.58
N GLY A 1195 -30.74 4.69 8.25
CA GLY A 1195 -31.24 4.57 9.61
C GLY A 1195 -30.94 3.25 10.30
N LEU A 1196 -31.31 3.14 11.57
CA LEU A 1196 -31.15 1.96 12.41
C LEU A 1196 -32.51 1.30 12.65
N PHE A 1197 -32.52 -0.01 12.87
CA PHE A 1197 -33.75 -0.81 13.00
C PHE A 1197 -33.67 -1.79 14.17
N VAL A 1198 -34.75 -1.84 14.96
CA VAL A 1198 -34.97 -2.87 15.99
C VAL A 1198 -36.39 -3.44 15.91
N PHE A 1199 -36.54 -4.69 16.36
CA PHE A 1199 -37.83 -5.34 16.56
C PHE A 1199 -37.67 -6.44 17.62
N SER A 1200 -38.23 -6.23 18.82
CA SER A 1200 -38.27 -7.18 19.95
C SER A 1200 -36.91 -7.51 20.61
N GLN A 1201 -35.87 -6.70 20.43
CA GLN A 1201 -34.54 -6.92 21.04
C GLN A 1201 -34.11 -5.73 21.89
N GLU A 1202 -33.67 -5.98 23.13
CA GLU A 1202 -33.09 -4.97 24.04
C GLU A 1202 -31.56 -4.95 23.98
N LEU A 1203 -30.96 -3.82 24.42
CA LEU A 1203 -29.52 -3.61 24.63
C LEU A 1203 -28.68 -3.83 23.37
N VAL A 1204 -29.12 -3.21 22.26
CA VAL A 1204 -28.44 -3.23 20.96
C VAL A 1204 -27.58 -1.98 20.79
N TYR A 1205 -26.31 -2.18 20.48
CA TYR A 1205 -25.33 -1.12 20.23
C TYR A 1205 -25.06 -1.03 18.73
N PHE A 1206 -25.19 0.18 18.19
CA PHE A 1206 -24.88 0.55 16.82
C PHE A 1206 -23.76 1.60 16.86
N SER A 1207 -22.51 1.14 16.90
CA SER A 1207 -21.31 1.92 17.23
C SER A 1207 -20.44 2.24 16.01
N ASP A 1208 -19.61 3.29 16.09
CA ASP A 1208 -18.73 3.80 15.02
C ASP A 1208 -19.41 3.83 13.64
N LEU A 1209 -20.61 4.40 13.60
CA LEU A 1209 -21.39 4.61 12.38
C LEU A 1209 -20.63 5.53 11.43
N LYS A 1210 -20.51 5.11 10.17
CA LYS A 1210 -19.83 5.85 9.09
C LYS A 1210 -20.58 5.64 7.78
N TYR A 1211 -21.10 6.72 7.19
CA TYR A 1211 -21.50 6.75 5.79
C TYR A 1211 -20.51 7.60 4.97
N GLU A 1212 -20.41 7.30 3.67
CA GLU A 1212 -19.72 8.13 2.68
C GLU A 1212 -20.53 8.18 1.36
N CYS A 1213 -20.64 9.35 0.75
CA CYS A 1213 -21.19 9.48 -0.60
C CYS A 1213 -20.17 8.95 -1.63
N ARG A 1214 -20.62 8.07 -2.52
CA ARG A 1214 -19.75 7.32 -3.44
C ARG A 1214 -20.44 7.11 -4.78
N ASP A 1215 -20.55 8.17 -5.59
CA ASP A 1215 -21.25 8.13 -6.88
C ASP A 1215 -20.50 7.47 -8.06
N ASN A 1216 -19.29 6.95 -7.80
CA ASN A 1216 -18.45 6.22 -8.76
C ASN A 1216 -18.49 4.68 -8.59
#